data_AF-A0A399G6H1-F1
#
_entry.id   AF-A0A399G6H1-F1
#
_cell.length_a   1.000
_cell.length_b   1.000
_cell.length_c   1.000
_cell.angle_alpha   90.00
_cell.angle_beta   90.00
_cell.angle_gamma   90.00
#
_symmetry.space_group_name_H-M   'P 1'
#
loop_
_entity.id
_entity.type
_entity.pdbx_description
1 polymer ?
#
loop_
_entity_poly.entity_id
_entity_poly.type
_entity_poly.pdbx_seq_one_letter_code
_entity_poly.pdbx_strand_id
1 'polypeptide(L)'
;MVALREPVRYCDAIRLLGADDADVVDLIDRLVADEATDLLAARTDLVGFAHQALNRLDREAHLLSRVERTRHIAAAHSVVVVTAFFESLDDTELPFRLDNGLDDAAAGVADRKRLGEFVALLVASAPPLPRPQRSASDGRTRVRRFYLRRCKQLPSVLRGMPLWEDLDQSQRDAVIDRLGSALADRCVRRYEELRDKLAASFPEFGAWAALSVMRPRYASAPETPMGLSRLQHRLQSISTGRVPSAVRGALARSHQERLALPSGTQTGGTHVPPLSISYVNPDFRVAEITAQTRPHDPDWWHEHTGVRDDLAEFLLGHLTSPRALTHPLVVLGAAGSGKSALASVLAARLPESDFTAVRVSGRNLPADADAQALADRFDHALAASGGGNCDALPVLVLDGIEDLDTRSRASRSALLAGLERFQRERADGPDPVAIVLTCRDSTAARLRFPVGSVAVRLEEFTNTQIATWLSIWNRVNAGYFHHHGVASLDWESLEAHLPLARRPLPLLMMAVYDGVGNALRRLSAPLRETALYERWLRMLTDAADRADPAGTGRPAEAESDPAVRSGRIEQALLTASLLALSLFHRGGQVVDGATVAADRDELVRWPPNYARPLDPLRLACVRSTDALEGAPPSLAFTDPVLGDYLVARLIAEELAELAEARIRELRSIRPAPLDDSFLYALLSFTPLSVSGEVPRFLTERLRLLSAHVRDELRLALADLLREAGRHRREAHYGGYRPVDLGAAARDAAYTANLMLVLVAVHGGAVPLRELFGADAAARWRSLAHLWRSQLSPEQWTSLTDTLRVDDDGSGDLVVHPCDGAPPTDDPGAQTDLGEVARDAALLADGGTQRLLHALSPLVRLFGGDVTARDGGDVSDAHAVLALAFGSSETDDAELVACYERAFAMADALGSEERLRFIVFLLRQLRGHAHRLGARLAPLAARHVRPIGVARSARAAVRRLAEEHNEHVAAVRDVLAGRW
;
A
#
# COMPACT_ATOMS: atom_id res chain seq x y z
N MET A 1 -15.78 26.45 9.45
CA MET A 1 -16.16 25.11 8.91
C MET A 1 -15.58 24.08 9.87
N VAL A 2 -16.41 23.26 10.54
CA VAL A 2 -15.92 22.27 11.52
C VAL A 2 -15.18 21.17 10.76
N ALA A 3 -13.88 21.01 10.99
CA ALA A 3 -13.11 19.89 10.46
C ALA A 3 -13.59 18.61 11.16
N LEU A 4 -14.42 17.82 10.47
CA LEU A 4 -14.85 16.52 10.97
C LEU A 4 -13.65 15.56 10.96
N ARG A 5 -13.16 15.24 12.16
CA ARG A 5 -12.14 14.21 12.36
C ARG A 5 -12.81 12.84 12.40
N GLU A 6 -12.20 11.84 11.75
CA GLU A 6 -12.51 10.44 12.06
C GLU A 6 -11.81 10.11 13.38
N PRO A 7 -12.51 9.56 14.39
CA PRO A 7 -13.91 9.13 14.38
C PRO A 7 -14.90 10.27 14.68
N VAL A 8 -16.00 10.32 13.94
CA VAL A 8 -17.04 11.38 14.07
C VAL A 8 -17.81 11.18 15.37
N ARG A 9 -17.77 12.16 16.27
CA ARG A 9 -18.55 12.13 17.52
C ARG A 9 -19.99 12.56 17.25
N TYR A 10 -20.92 12.08 18.08
CA TYR A 10 -22.33 12.46 17.95
C TYR A 10 -22.56 13.96 18.14
N CYS A 11 -21.89 14.61 19.08
CA CYS A 11 -21.97 16.07 19.26
C CYS A 11 -21.53 16.85 18.01
N ASP A 12 -20.44 16.42 17.36
CA ASP A 12 -19.93 17.05 16.15
C ASP A 12 -20.87 16.78 14.95
N ALA A 13 -21.50 15.61 14.92
CA ALA A 13 -22.47 15.23 13.91
C ALA A 13 -23.74 16.09 13.95
N ILE A 14 -24.31 16.33 15.13
CA ILE A 14 -25.47 17.22 15.27
C ILE A 14 -25.11 18.64 14.85
N ARG A 15 -23.97 19.15 15.32
CA ARG A 15 -23.52 20.51 14.96
C ARG A 15 -23.41 20.70 13.46
N LEU A 16 -22.93 19.68 12.74
CA LEU A 16 -22.85 19.72 11.29
C LEU A 16 -24.22 19.66 10.60
N LEU A 17 -25.15 18.81 11.08
CA LEU A 17 -26.41 18.55 10.40
C LEU A 17 -27.50 19.62 10.57
N GLY A 18 -27.30 20.63 11.43
CA GLY A 18 -28.29 21.70 11.56
C GLY A 18 -28.21 22.56 12.82
N ALA A 19 -27.03 23.03 13.20
CA ALA A 19 -26.85 24.01 14.28
C ALA A 19 -27.33 25.44 13.93
N ASP A 20 -28.48 25.58 13.24
CA ASP A 20 -29.16 26.88 13.14
C ASP A 20 -30.12 27.09 14.32
N ASP A 21 -30.45 26.02 15.06
CA ASP A 21 -31.31 26.05 16.24
C ASP A 21 -30.46 26.26 17.50
N ALA A 22 -30.50 27.47 18.04
CA ALA A 22 -29.69 27.89 19.19
C ALA A 22 -29.96 27.02 20.44
N ASP A 23 -31.17 26.49 20.58
CA ASP A 23 -31.59 25.71 21.74
C ASP A 23 -30.92 24.32 21.74
N VAL A 24 -30.70 23.72 20.57
CA VAL A 24 -30.04 22.40 20.43
C VAL A 24 -28.54 22.50 20.64
N VAL A 25 -27.90 23.58 20.19
CA VAL A 25 -26.47 23.82 20.41
C VAL A 25 -26.20 24.05 21.90
N ASP A 26 -27.02 24.87 22.55
CA ASP A 26 -26.94 25.13 23.99
C ASP A 26 -27.17 23.85 24.80
N LEU A 27 -28.12 23.00 24.40
CA LEU A 27 -28.33 21.68 25.02
C LEU A 27 -27.07 20.79 24.93
N ILE A 28 -26.41 20.74 23.77
CA ILE A 28 -25.18 19.95 23.58
C ILE A 28 -24.03 20.54 24.40
N ASP A 29 -23.88 21.86 24.42
CA ASP A 29 -22.82 22.52 25.18
C ASP A 29 -22.96 22.26 26.68
N ARG A 30 -24.19 22.30 27.21
CA ARG A 30 -24.50 21.91 28.60
C ARG A 30 -24.22 20.44 28.90
N LEU A 31 -24.59 19.53 27.98
CA LEU A 31 -24.29 18.10 28.12
C LEU A 31 -22.78 17.79 28.05
N VAL A 32 -22.03 18.53 27.24
CA VAL A 32 -20.56 18.39 27.16
C VAL A 32 -19.86 19.02 28.37
N ALA A 33 -20.42 20.09 28.92
CA ALA A 33 -19.90 20.80 30.10
C ALA A 33 -20.25 20.13 31.45
N ASP A 34 -20.96 19.00 31.45
CA ASP A 34 -21.44 18.29 32.66
C ASP A 34 -22.39 19.15 33.52
N GLU A 35 -23.16 20.05 32.90
CA GLU A 35 -24.18 20.84 33.58
C GLU A 35 -25.47 20.01 33.76
N ALA A 36 -26.05 20.04 34.97
CA ALA A 36 -27.22 19.22 35.33
C ALA A 36 -28.41 19.52 34.41
N THR A 37 -28.61 18.69 33.40
CA THR A 37 -29.67 18.82 32.39
C THR A 37 -30.80 17.83 32.68
N ASP A 38 -32.03 18.24 32.36
CA ASP A 38 -33.19 17.35 32.41
C ASP A 38 -33.08 16.30 31.29
N LEU A 39 -32.97 15.02 31.68
CA LEU A 39 -32.69 13.89 30.80
C LEU A 39 -33.81 13.65 29.79
N LEU A 40 -35.07 13.87 30.20
CA LEU A 40 -36.28 13.59 29.40
C LEU A 40 -36.44 14.56 28.24
N ALA A 41 -36.27 15.85 28.53
CA ALA A 41 -36.24 16.90 27.52
C ALA A 41 -35.07 16.63 26.56
N ALA A 42 -33.86 16.44 27.09
CA ALA A 42 -32.68 16.22 26.28
C ALA A 42 -32.80 15.00 25.34
N ARG A 43 -33.28 13.84 25.82
CA ARG A 43 -33.44 12.63 25.00
C ARG A 43 -34.47 12.83 23.89
N THR A 44 -35.64 13.35 24.24
CA THR A 44 -36.76 13.53 23.30
C THR A 44 -36.41 14.56 22.23
N ASP A 45 -35.81 15.68 22.65
CA ASP A 45 -35.34 16.75 21.77
C ASP A 45 -34.25 16.24 20.81
N LEU A 46 -33.30 15.45 21.30
CA LEU A 46 -32.23 14.85 20.48
C LEU A 46 -32.76 13.85 19.44
N VAL A 47 -33.72 12.99 19.79
CA VAL A 47 -34.34 12.04 18.85
C VAL A 47 -35.23 12.74 17.83
N GLY A 48 -35.99 13.76 18.26
CA GLY A 48 -36.78 14.61 17.37
C GLY A 48 -35.89 15.34 16.35
N PHE A 49 -34.83 15.99 16.85
CA PHE A 49 -33.84 16.66 16.02
C PHE A 49 -33.16 15.70 15.05
N ALA A 50 -32.76 14.50 15.49
CA ALA A 50 -32.15 13.48 14.64
C ALA A 50 -33.01 13.16 13.41
N HIS A 51 -34.31 12.92 13.60
CA HIS A 51 -35.23 12.65 12.48
C HIS A 51 -35.40 13.86 11.56
N GLN A 52 -35.51 15.07 12.11
CA GLN A 52 -35.62 16.30 11.32
C GLN A 52 -34.36 16.54 10.49
N ALA A 53 -33.18 16.37 11.08
CA ALA A 53 -31.88 16.51 10.45
C ALA A 53 -31.70 15.51 9.29
N LEU A 54 -32.06 14.24 9.49
CA LEU A 54 -31.99 13.21 8.42
C LEU A 54 -32.93 13.52 7.26
N ASN A 55 -34.17 13.95 7.54
CA ASN A 55 -35.14 14.34 6.52
C ASN A 55 -34.75 15.63 5.79
N ARG A 56 -34.07 16.57 6.46
CA ARG A 56 -33.50 17.77 5.83
C ARG A 56 -32.37 17.38 4.89
N LEU A 57 -31.44 16.53 5.36
CA LEU A 57 -30.33 16.04 4.55
C LEU A 57 -30.85 15.34 3.27
N ASP A 58 -31.84 14.46 3.36
CA ASP A 58 -32.41 13.77 2.19
C ASP A 58 -32.94 14.75 1.12
N ARG A 59 -33.55 15.86 1.53
CA ARG A 59 -34.05 16.91 0.62
C ARG A 59 -32.97 17.83 0.07
N GLU A 60 -31.97 18.18 0.87
CA GLU A 60 -30.98 19.21 0.55
C GLU A 60 -29.64 18.64 0.04
N ALA A 61 -29.42 17.34 0.10
CA ALA A 61 -28.10 16.77 -0.20
C ALA A 61 -27.65 16.89 -1.68
N HIS A 62 -28.53 17.31 -2.58
CA HIS A 62 -28.18 17.65 -3.96
C HIS A 62 -27.50 19.03 -4.09
N LEU A 63 -27.64 19.90 -3.08
CA LEU A 63 -27.04 21.24 -3.03
C LEU A 63 -25.61 21.22 -2.48
N LEU A 64 -25.28 20.20 -1.68
CA LEU A 64 -23.98 20.04 -1.04
C LEU A 64 -22.89 19.72 -2.07
N SER A 65 -21.66 20.19 -1.83
CA SER A 65 -20.49 19.72 -2.58
C SER A 65 -20.21 18.25 -2.28
N ARG A 66 -19.34 17.61 -3.07
CA ARG A 66 -18.95 16.20 -2.85
C ARG A 66 -18.40 15.95 -1.45
N VAL A 67 -17.52 16.83 -0.98
CA VAL A 67 -16.88 16.74 0.34
C VAL A 67 -17.89 16.97 1.46
N GLU A 68 -18.74 18.00 1.34
CA GLU A 68 -19.78 18.29 2.33
C GLU A 68 -20.77 17.13 2.43
N ARG A 69 -21.20 16.58 1.29
CA ARG A 69 -22.10 15.43 1.24
C ARG A 69 -21.50 14.21 1.97
N THR A 70 -20.23 13.88 1.74
CA THR A 70 -19.51 12.83 2.49
C THR A 70 -19.53 13.08 4.00
N ARG A 71 -19.22 14.32 4.41
CA ARG A 71 -19.21 14.74 5.83
C ARG A 71 -20.60 14.61 6.47
N HIS A 72 -21.65 15.04 5.78
CA HIS A 72 -23.04 14.97 6.26
C HIS A 72 -23.54 13.53 6.35
N ILE A 73 -23.22 12.66 5.39
CA ILE A 73 -23.58 11.24 5.46
C ILE A 73 -22.88 10.55 6.65
N ALA A 74 -21.60 10.88 6.91
CA ALA A 74 -20.89 10.35 8.08
C ALA A 74 -21.48 10.83 9.42
N ALA A 75 -21.90 12.10 9.47
CA ALA A 75 -22.64 12.65 10.61
C ALA A 75 -24.00 11.96 10.79
N ALA A 76 -24.76 11.78 9.69
CA ALA A 76 -26.05 11.10 9.68
C ALA A 76 -25.95 9.67 10.22
N HIS A 77 -24.92 8.92 9.85
CA HIS A 77 -24.67 7.59 10.41
C HIS A 77 -24.41 7.64 11.91
N SER A 78 -23.62 8.61 12.38
CA SER A 78 -23.33 8.77 13.82
C SER A 78 -24.61 9.05 14.61
N VAL A 79 -25.50 9.89 14.05
CA VAL A 79 -26.83 10.16 14.59
C VAL A 79 -27.66 8.87 14.63
N VAL A 80 -27.75 8.14 13.52
CA VAL A 80 -28.48 6.87 13.43
C VAL A 80 -28.06 5.85 14.50
N VAL A 81 -26.76 5.73 14.80
CA VAL A 81 -26.27 4.79 15.83
C VAL A 81 -26.76 5.19 17.22
N VAL A 82 -26.75 6.47 17.57
CA VAL A 82 -27.19 6.94 18.89
C VAL A 82 -28.71 6.95 18.99
N THR A 83 -29.43 7.36 17.94
CA THR A 83 -30.90 7.31 17.89
C THR A 83 -31.41 5.88 18.10
N ALA A 84 -30.82 4.88 17.42
CA ALA A 84 -31.19 3.48 17.60
C ALA A 84 -30.99 2.98 19.04
N PHE A 85 -30.03 3.56 19.79
CA PHE A 85 -29.82 3.24 21.19
C PHE A 85 -30.95 3.77 22.07
N PHE A 86 -31.32 5.05 21.91
CA PHE A 86 -32.39 5.66 22.69
C PHE A 86 -33.76 5.04 22.40
N GLU A 87 -34.10 4.83 21.13
CA GLU A 87 -35.37 4.15 20.76
C GLU A 87 -35.44 2.73 21.35
N SER A 88 -34.33 1.98 21.30
CA SER A 88 -34.31 0.62 21.86
C SER A 88 -34.37 0.58 23.39
N LEU A 89 -33.86 1.63 24.04
CA LEU A 89 -33.95 1.79 25.49
C LEU A 89 -35.40 2.07 25.91
N ASP A 90 -36.11 2.89 25.13
CA ASP A 90 -37.52 3.25 25.36
C ASP A 90 -38.46 2.05 25.18
N ASP A 91 -38.19 1.21 24.18
CA ASP A 91 -38.94 -0.03 23.92
C ASP A 91 -38.61 -1.17 24.91
N THR A 92 -37.68 -0.96 25.86
CA THR A 92 -37.30 -2.00 26.83
C THR A 92 -38.19 -1.97 28.07
N GLU A 93 -39.10 -2.94 28.18
CA GLU A 93 -39.87 -3.15 29.40
C GLU A 93 -38.97 -3.56 30.57
N LEU A 94 -39.03 -2.83 31.68
CA LEU A 94 -38.35 -3.15 32.93
C LEU A 94 -39.31 -3.88 33.90
N PRO A 95 -38.79 -4.67 34.88
CA PRO A 95 -39.62 -5.44 35.81
C PRO A 95 -40.44 -4.60 36.81
N PHE A 96 -40.41 -3.27 36.68
CA PHE A 96 -41.23 -2.31 37.39
C PHE A 96 -41.86 -1.37 36.36
N ARG A 97 -43.11 -0.96 36.61
CA ARG A 97 -43.77 0.08 35.80
C ARG A 97 -43.13 1.40 36.16
N LEU A 98 -42.42 1.97 35.20
CA LEU A 98 -42.14 3.39 35.20
C LEU A 98 -43.19 3.98 34.28
N ASP A 99 -44.13 4.74 34.82
CA ASP A 99 -45.17 5.38 34.00
C ASP A 99 -44.52 6.33 32.95
N ASN A 100 -43.27 6.78 33.19
CA ASN A 100 -42.48 7.63 32.27
C ASN A 100 -41.01 7.18 32.01
N GLY A 101 -40.61 5.93 32.29
CA GLY A 101 -39.23 5.44 32.04
C GLY A 101 -38.20 5.61 33.17
N LEU A 102 -36.90 5.42 32.90
CA LEU A 102 -35.77 5.42 33.86
C LEU A 102 -35.63 6.71 34.70
N ASP A 103 -36.45 7.71 34.39
CA ASP A 103 -36.43 9.08 34.88
C ASP A 103 -37.18 9.26 36.21
N ASP A 104 -38.30 8.55 36.40
CA ASP A 104 -39.03 8.53 37.69
C ASP A 104 -38.26 7.75 38.77
N ALA A 105 -37.27 6.93 38.37
CA ALA A 105 -36.36 6.24 39.27
C ALA A 105 -35.31 7.17 39.92
N ALA A 106 -35.07 8.35 39.34
CA ALA A 106 -34.07 9.31 39.79
C ALA A 106 -34.68 10.33 40.77
N ALA A 107 -34.86 9.90 42.03
CA ALA A 107 -35.53 10.69 43.07
C ALA A 107 -34.70 11.91 43.56
N GLY A 108 -33.38 11.96 43.31
CA GLY A 108 -32.48 13.02 43.79
C GLY A 108 -31.56 13.65 42.74
N VAL A 109 -31.00 14.83 43.04
CA VAL A 109 -30.06 15.58 42.17
C VAL A 109 -28.83 14.74 41.80
N ALA A 110 -28.34 13.90 42.71
CA ALA A 110 -27.20 13.01 42.47
C ALA A 110 -27.50 11.90 41.44
N ASP A 111 -28.73 11.39 41.41
CA ASP A 111 -29.13 10.33 40.47
C ASP A 111 -29.32 10.89 39.06
N ARG A 112 -29.90 12.09 38.97
CA ARG A 112 -30.00 12.85 37.70
C ARG A 112 -28.62 13.17 37.14
N LYS A 113 -27.67 13.55 38.00
CA LYS A 113 -26.28 13.80 37.58
C LYS A 113 -25.62 12.55 36.98
N ARG A 114 -25.77 11.38 37.60
CA ARG A 114 -25.18 10.12 37.10
C ARG A 114 -25.76 9.67 35.75
N LEU A 115 -27.06 9.91 35.53
CA LEU A 115 -27.70 9.67 34.24
C LEU A 115 -27.23 10.69 33.19
N GLY A 116 -27.11 11.96 33.57
CA GLY A 116 -26.53 13.03 32.74
C GLY A 116 -25.10 12.70 32.29
N GLU A 117 -24.24 12.23 33.20
CA GLU A 117 -22.88 11.77 32.89
C GLU A 117 -22.87 10.61 31.87
N PHE A 118 -23.86 9.71 31.93
CA PHE A 118 -24.00 8.61 30.96
C PHE A 118 -24.43 9.12 29.57
N VAL A 119 -25.37 10.06 29.50
CA VAL A 119 -25.79 10.68 28.25
C VAL A 119 -24.65 11.52 27.66
N ALA A 120 -23.94 12.30 28.47
CA ALA A 120 -22.73 13.01 28.06
C ALA A 120 -21.68 12.06 27.48
N LEU A 121 -21.49 10.89 28.08
CA LEU A 121 -20.58 9.86 27.59
C LEU A 121 -21.01 9.27 26.23
N LEU A 122 -22.31 9.11 25.99
CA LEU A 122 -22.86 8.68 24.69
C LEU A 122 -22.72 9.79 23.63
N VAL A 123 -23.04 11.03 23.99
CA VAL A 123 -22.95 12.21 23.11
C VAL A 123 -21.51 12.51 22.71
N ALA A 124 -20.55 12.33 23.63
CA ALA A 124 -19.12 12.47 23.37
C ALA A 124 -18.52 11.26 22.64
N SER A 125 -19.29 10.19 22.41
CA SER A 125 -18.78 8.98 21.79
C SER A 125 -18.77 9.04 20.27
N ALA A 126 -17.79 8.36 19.69
CA ALA A 126 -17.66 8.24 18.25
C ALA A 126 -17.98 6.79 17.83
N PRO A 127 -19.15 6.55 17.20
CA PRO A 127 -19.52 5.22 16.75
C PRO A 127 -18.62 4.75 15.58
N PRO A 128 -18.44 3.44 15.41
CA PRO A 128 -17.62 2.90 14.32
C PRO A 128 -18.32 3.12 12.98
N LEU A 129 -17.73 3.94 12.11
CA LEU A 129 -18.18 4.12 10.73
C LEU A 129 -18.05 2.80 9.93
N PRO A 130 -18.98 2.51 8.99
CA PRO A 130 -18.83 1.45 8.02
C PRO A 130 -17.64 1.73 7.09
N ARG A 131 -17.02 0.66 6.57
CA ARG A 131 -15.81 0.75 5.74
C ARG A 131 -15.94 -0.19 4.54
N PRO A 132 -15.73 0.30 3.30
CA PRO A 132 -15.96 -0.47 2.07
C PRO A 132 -15.01 -1.66 1.90
N GLN A 133 -13.83 -1.62 2.52
CA GLN A 133 -12.88 -2.74 2.55
C GLN A 133 -13.29 -3.88 3.50
N ARG A 134 -14.31 -3.67 4.35
CA ARG A 134 -14.77 -4.66 5.33
C ARG A 134 -16.13 -5.21 4.95
N SER A 135 -16.41 -6.43 5.38
CA SER A 135 -17.73 -7.02 5.20
C SER A 135 -18.79 -6.31 6.06
N ALA A 136 -20.04 -6.36 5.62
CA ALA A 136 -21.16 -5.85 6.42
C ALA A 136 -21.28 -6.57 7.79
N SER A 137 -20.87 -7.85 7.86
CA SER A 137 -20.85 -8.62 9.11
C SER A 137 -19.82 -8.08 10.12
N ASP A 138 -18.65 -7.62 9.66
CA ASP A 138 -17.67 -6.95 10.53
C ASP A 138 -18.24 -5.61 11.03
N GLY A 139 -18.85 -4.83 10.14
CA GLY A 139 -19.53 -3.58 10.50
C GLY A 139 -20.58 -3.79 11.61
N ARG A 140 -21.46 -4.78 11.43
CA ARG A 140 -22.46 -5.20 12.44
C ARG A 140 -21.81 -5.56 13.77
N THR A 141 -20.73 -6.35 13.73
CA THR A 141 -20.01 -6.79 14.93
C THR A 141 -19.39 -5.62 15.69
N ARG A 142 -18.82 -4.64 14.97
CA ARG A 142 -18.23 -3.42 15.57
C ARG A 142 -19.29 -2.54 16.22
N VAL A 143 -20.42 -2.31 15.56
CA VAL A 143 -21.54 -1.54 16.12
C VAL A 143 -22.14 -2.27 17.32
N ARG A 144 -22.32 -3.59 17.26
CA ARG A 144 -22.74 -4.41 18.41
C ARG A 144 -21.77 -4.27 19.58
N ARG A 145 -20.46 -4.34 19.34
CA ARG A 145 -19.43 -4.15 20.38
C ARG A 145 -19.50 -2.75 20.97
N PHE A 146 -19.78 -1.74 20.16
CA PHE A 146 -20.04 -0.38 20.65
C PHE A 146 -21.26 -0.35 21.59
N TYR A 147 -22.42 -0.88 21.18
CA TYR A 147 -23.60 -0.93 22.05
C TYR A 147 -23.39 -1.75 23.32
N LEU A 148 -22.77 -2.93 23.23
CA LEU A 148 -22.47 -3.75 24.40
C LEU A 148 -21.60 -3.01 25.42
N ARG A 149 -20.64 -2.19 24.98
CA ARG A 149 -19.82 -1.37 25.89
C ARG A 149 -20.69 -0.36 26.66
N ARG A 150 -21.66 0.26 25.99
CA ARG A 150 -22.59 1.25 26.59
C ARG A 150 -23.63 0.58 27.49
N CYS A 151 -24.23 -0.51 27.03
CA CYS A 151 -25.19 -1.32 27.79
C CYS A 151 -24.59 -1.85 29.09
N LYS A 152 -23.30 -2.23 29.11
CA LYS A 152 -22.63 -2.67 30.34
C LYS A 152 -22.44 -1.56 31.39
N GLN A 153 -22.48 -0.29 30.98
CA GLN A 153 -22.32 0.86 31.88
C GLN A 153 -23.65 1.25 32.56
N LEU A 154 -24.78 0.97 31.93
CA LEU A 154 -26.13 1.27 32.44
C LEU A 154 -26.41 0.63 33.82
N PRO A 155 -26.22 -0.68 34.05
CA PRO A 155 -26.48 -1.29 35.35
C PRO A 155 -25.65 -0.71 36.49
N SER A 156 -24.42 -0.24 36.23
CA SER A 156 -23.61 0.43 37.26
C SER A 156 -24.15 1.80 37.65
N VAL A 157 -24.79 2.51 36.72
CA VAL A 157 -25.49 3.78 37.00
C VAL A 157 -26.70 3.50 37.90
N LEU A 158 -27.49 2.47 37.56
CA LEU A 158 -28.70 2.10 38.31
C LEU A 158 -28.41 1.59 39.73
N ARG A 159 -27.32 0.83 39.93
CA ARG A 159 -26.90 0.35 41.27
C ARG A 159 -26.71 1.46 42.29
N GLY A 160 -26.43 2.68 41.84
CA GLY A 160 -26.23 3.81 42.72
C GLY A 160 -27.52 4.50 43.16
N MET A 161 -28.67 4.12 42.61
CA MET A 161 -29.95 4.81 42.83
C MET A 161 -30.74 4.18 43.99
N PRO A 162 -31.55 4.97 44.73
CA PRO A 162 -32.40 4.47 45.81
C PRO A 162 -33.33 3.33 45.38
N LEU A 163 -33.92 3.46 44.18
CA LEU A 163 -34.80 2.44 43.60
C LEU A 163 -34.14 1.05 43.54
N TRP A 164 -32.82 0.98 43.36
CA TRP A 164 -32.10 -0.29 43.25
C TRP A 164 -32.05 -1.06 44.57
N GLU A 165 -32.08 -0.36 45.70
CA GLU A 165 -32.12 -0.97 47.03
C GLU A 165 -33.47 -1.65 47.29
N ASP A 166 -34.55 -1.10 46.73
CA ASP A 166 -35.93 -1.60 46.88
C ASP A 166 -36.24 -2.84 46.01
N LEU A 167 -35.43 -3.11 44.98
CA LEU A 167 -35.61 -4.27 44.08
C LEU A 167 -35.15 -5.59 44.72
N ASP A 168 -35.91 -6.66 44.50
CA ASP A 168 -35.47 -8.01 44.88
C ASP A 168 -34.36 -8.55 43.96
N GLN A 169 -33.72 -9.66 44.37
CA GLN A 169 -32.60 -10.23 43.60
C GLN A 169 -33.01 -10.70 42.19
N SER A 170 -34.24 -11.21 42.03
CA SER A 170 -34.79 -11.67 40.74
C SER A 170 -35.00 -10.49 39.79
N GLN A 171 -35.55 -9.38 40.30
CA GLN A 171 -35.74 -8.14 39.57
C GLN A 171 -34.40 -7.51 39.18
N ARG A 172 -33.41 -7.48 40.09
CA ARG A 172 -32.05 -7.00 39.78
C ARG A 172 -31.38 -7.81 38.68
N ASP A 173 -31.49 -9.15 38.73
CA ASP A 173 -30.93 -10.02 37.70
C ASP A 173 -31.65 -9.85 36.35
N ALA A 174 -32.98 -9.67 36.37
CA ALA A 174 -33.76 -9.35 35.17
C ALA A 174 -33.38 -7.99 34.56
N VAL A 175 -33.10 -6.96 35.35
CA VAL A 175 -32.63 -5.65 34.86
C VAL A 175 -31.25 -5.78 34.22
N ILE A 176 -30.32 -6.50 34.85
CA ILE A 176 -28.97 -6.72 34.31
C ILE A 176 -29.04 -7.46 32.98
N ASP A 177 -29.91 -8.46 32.85
CA ASP A 177 -30.09 -9.21 31.61
C ASP A 177 -30.70 -8.34 30.49
N ARG A 178 -31.81 -7.65 30.80
CA ARG A 178 -32.56 -6.81 29.85
C ARG A 178 -31.76 -5.60 29.36
N LEU A 179 -31.04 -4.91 30.24
CA LEU A 179 -30.20 -3.74 29.90
C LEU A 179 -28.76 -4.11 29.48
N GLY A 180 -28.42 -5.40 29.54
CA GLY A 180 -27.10 -5.91 29.17
C GLY A 180 -27.04 -6.30 27.68
N SER A 181 -26.92 -7.60 27.41
CA SER A 181 -26.76 -8.10 26.04
C SER A 181 -28.04 -8.03 25.22
N ALA A 182 -29.21 -8.21 25.85
CA ALA A 182 -30.51 -8.18 25.18
C ALA A 182 -30.82 -6.79 24.59
N LEU A 183 -30.55 -5.71 25.34
CA LEU A 183 -30.66 -4.34 24.83
C LEU A 183 -29.70 -4.11 23.67
N ALA A 184 -28.42 -4.51 23.78
CA ALA A 184 -27.47 -4.34 22.69
C ALA A 184 -27.92 -5.05 21.39
N ASP A 185 -28.53 -6.24 21.49
CA ASP A 185 -29.08 -6.95 20.33
C ASP A 185 -30.32 -6.27 19.75
N ARG A 186 -31.16 -5.62 20.58
CA ARG A 186 -32.25 -4.73 20.12
C ARG A 186 -31.69 -3.50 19.39
N CYS A 187 -30.72 -2.81 19.99
CA CYS A 187 -30.06 -1.66 19.37
C CYS A 187 -29.46 -2.00 18.01
N VAL A 188 -28.84 -3.18 17.85
CA VAL A 188 -28.33 -3.64 16.54
C VAL A 188 -29.46 -3.80 15.53
N ARG A 189 -30.58 -4.44 15.89
CA ARG A 189 -31.72 -4.59 14.97
C ARG A 189 -32.29 -3.24 14.55
N ARG A 190 -32.49 -2.34 15.52
CA ARG A 190 -32.99 -0.99 15.22
C ARG A 190 -32.01 -0.18 14.37
N TYR A 191 -30.72 -0.30 14.65
CA TYR A 191 -29.67 0.27 13.82
C TYR A 191 -29.71 -0.26 12.40
N GLU A 192 -29.91 -1.57 12.19
CA GLU A 192 -30.00 -2.16 10.86
C GLU A 192 -31.18 -1.58 10.06
N GLU A 193 -32.34 -1.38 10.68
CA GLU A 193 -33.50 -0.72 10.04
C GLU A 193 -33.18 0.71 9.60
N LEU A 194 -32.61 1.53 10.50
CA LEU A 194 -32.27 2.92 10.20
C LEU A 194 -31.12 3.03 9.20
N ARG A 195 -30.13 2.14 9.28
CA ARG A 195 -29.02 2.02 8.33
C ARG A 195 -29.54 1.70 6.94
N ASP A 196 -30.49 0.78 6.81
CA ASP A 196 -31.03 0.36 5.52
C ASP A 196 -31.85 1.48 4.87
N LYS A 197 -32.58 2.27 5.68
CA LYS A 197 -33.21 3.52 5.22
C LYS A 197 -32.17 4.53 4.72
N LEU A 198 -31.10 4.76 5.48
CA LEU A 198 -30.03 5.67 5.08
C LEU A 198 -29.34 5.18 3.78
N ALA A 199 -29.11 3.88 3.63
CA ALA A 199 -28.53 3.29 2.43
C ALA A 199 -29.45 3.35 1.20
N ALA A 200 -30.77 3.36 1.41
CA ALA A 200 -31.75 3.53 0.35
C ALA A 200 -31.76 4.97 -0.19
N SER A 201 -31.64 5.97 0.69
CA SER A 201 -31.51 7.38 0.30
C SER A 201 -30.14 7.73 -0.29
N PHE A 202 -29.06 7.12 0.22
CA PHE A 202 -27.68 7.45 -0.14
C PHE A 202 -26.94 6.20 -0.66
N PRO A 203 -26.86 6.00 -1.99
CA PRO A 203 -26.12 4.88 -2.58
C PRO A 203 -24.64 4.84 -2.17
N GLU A 204 -24.05 6.00 -1.88
CA GLU A 204 -22.67 6.10 -1.35
C GLU A 204 -22.55 5.35 -0.03
N PHE A 205 -23.47 5.61 0.90
CA PHE A 205 -23.50 4.96 2.21
C PHE A 205 -23.74 3.44 2.09
N GLY A 206 -24.61 3.03 1.16
CA GLY A 206 -24.79 1.61 0.83
C GLY A 206 -23.50 0.91 0.39
N ALA A 207 -22.66 1.61 -0.38
CA ALA A 207 -21.33 1.12 -0.76
C ALA A 207 -20.35 1.10 0.42
N TRP A 208 -20.37 2.10 1.32
CA TRP A 208 -19.52 2.10 2.54
C TRP A 208 -19.83 0.91 3.45
N ALA A 209 -21.11 0.57 3.59
CA ALA A 209 -21.58 -0.52 4.42
C ALA A 209 -21.53 -1.89 3.72
N ALA A 210 -21.00 -1.96 2.49
CA ALA A 210 -20.94 -3.17 1.66
C ALA A 210 -22.32 -3.85 1.48
N LEU A 211 -23.41 -3.08 1.49
CA LEU A 211 -24.78 -3.58 1.34
C LEU A 211 -25.15 -3.82 -0.12
N SER A 212 -24.48 -3.13 -1.05
CA SER A 212 -24.64 -3.31 -2.50
C SER A 212 -24.25 -4.72 -2.98
N VAL A 213 -23.39 -5.42 -2.24
CA VAL A 213 -22.94 -6.80 -2.52
C VAL A 213 -24.03 -7.83 -2.18
N MET A 214 -24.97 -7.50 -1.29
CA MET A 214 -26.02 -8.43 -0.82
C MET A 214 -27.27 -8.44 -1.69
N ARG A 215 -27.44 -7.51 -2.64
CA ARG A 215 -28.57 -7.58 -3.58
C ARG A 215 -28.31 -8.73 -4.57
N PRO A 216 -29.18 -9.76 -4.62
CA PRO A 216 -28.94 -10.89 -5.48
C PRO A 216 -28.94 -10.43 -6.95
N ARG A 217 -28.10 -11.10 -7.77
CA ARG A 217 -27.89 -10.91 -9.21
C ARG A 217 -29.15 -11.23 -10.06
N TYR A 218 -30.31 -10.68 -9.68
CA TYR A 218 -31.58 -10.82 -10.39
C TYR A 218 -32.08 -9.43 -10.81
N ALA A 219 -31.32 -8.80 -11.69
CA ALA A 219 -31.84 -7.83 -12.65
C ALA A 219 -31.05 -8.04 -13.94
N SER A 220 -31.72 -8.68 -14.87
CA SER A 220 -31.25 -9.18 -16.16
C SER A 220 -30.90 -8.05 -17.13
N ALA A 221 -29.60 -7.90 -17.41
CA ALA A 221 -29.04 -7.66 -18.74
C ALA A 221 -27.60 -8.19 -18.73
N PRO A 222 -27.08 -8.78 -19.82
CA PRO A 222 -25.64 -8.97 -19.98
C PRO A 222 -25.02 -7.57 -20.13
N GLU A 223 -24.73 -6.92 -19.01
CA GLU A 223 -24.10 -5.61 -19.02
C GLU A 223 -22.67 -5.78 -19.52
N THR A 224 -22.36 -5.06 -20.60
CA THR A 224 -21.06 -5.11 -21.26
C THR A 224 -19.95 -4.79 -20.24
N PRO A 225 -18.96 -5.68 -20.04
CA PRO A 225 -17.85 -5.50 -19.09
C PRO A 225 -16.84 -4.46 -19.58
N MET A 226 -17.28 -3.21 -19.77
CA MET A 226 -16.44 -2.13 -20.26
C MET A 226 -15.90 -1.28 -19.10
N GLY A 227 -14.65 -1.49 -18.70
CA GLY A 227 -13.80 -0.35 -18.29
C GLY A 227 -14.27 0.52 -17.13
N LEU A 228 -14.72 -0.04 -16.00
CA LEU A 228 -15.33 0.72 -14.88
C LEU A 228 -16.49 1.66 -15.30
N SER A 229 -17.20 1.39 -16.40
CA SER A 229 -18.39 2.16 -16.83
C SER A 229 -19.47 2.21 -15.74
N ARG A 230 -19.64 1.10 -15.01
CA ARG A 230 -20.54 1.00 -13.85
C ARG A 230 -20.18 2.00 -12.75
N LEU A 231 -18.89 2.23 -12.48
CA LEU A 231 -18.44 3.26 -11.54
C LEU A 231 -18.86 4.65 -12.03
N GLN A 232 -18.58 4.97 -13.31
CA GLN A 232 -18.94 6.26 -13.91
C GLN A 232 -20.45 6.52 -13.83
N HIS A 233 -21.28 5.56 -14.25
CA HIS A 233 -22.74 5.69 -14.20
C HIS A 233 -23.26 5.86 -12.76
N ARG A 234 -22.71 5.11 -11.80
CA ARG A 234 -23.10 5.25 -10.39
C ARG A 234 -22.72 6.61 -9.83
N LEU A 235 -21.49 7.07 -10.06
CA LEU A 235 -21.03 8.40 -9.62
C LEU A 235 -21.83 9.53 -10.27
N GLN A 236 -22.18 9.40 -11.56
CA GLN A 236 -23.06 10.36 -12.25
C GLN A 236 -24.47 10.38 -11.67
N SER A 237 -25.04 9.21 -11.29
CA SER A 237 -26.39 9.14 -10.71
C SER A 237 -26.52 9.79 -9.34
N ILE A 238 -25.42 9.89 -8.59
CA ILE A 238 -25.35 10.58 -7.28
C ILE A 238 -24.73 11.97 -7.40
N SER A 239 -24.52 12.45 -8.63
CA SER A 239 -23.81 13.70 -8.87
C SER A 239 -24.63 14.90 -8.41
N THR A 240 -23.95 15.93 -7.93
CA THR A 240 -24.59 17.17 -7.47
C THR A 240 -24.92 18.13 -8.63
N GLY A 241 -24.57 17.75 -9.87
CA GLY A 241 -24.96 18.49 -11.08
C GLY A 241 -24.26 19.84 -11.28
N ARG A 242 -23.20 20.13 -10.51
CA ARG A 242 -22.43 21.38 -10.63
C ARG A 242 -21.71 21.45 -11.98
N VAL A 243 -21.70 22.63 -12.59
CA VAL A 243 -21.03 22.86 -13.87
C VAL A 243 -19.51 22.86 -13.64
N PRO A 244 -18.74 22.00 -14.34
CA PRO A 244 -17.29 21.97 -14.20
C PRO A 244 -16.65 23.25 -14.75
N SER A 245 -15.54 23.69 -14.14
CA SER A 245 -14.73 24.77 -14.71
C SER A 245 -14.15 24.36 -16.07
N ALA A 246 -13.81 25.33 -16.92
CA ALA A 246 -13.23 25.07 -18.24
C ALA A 246 -11.94 24.23 -18.17
N VAL A 247 -11.09 24.50 -17.19
CA VAL A 247 -9.83 23.77 -16.94
C VAL A 247 -10.11 22.31 -16.55
N ARG A 248 -11.03 22.08 -15.60
CA ARG A 248 -11.40 20.74 -15.15
C ARG A 248 -12.06 19.93 -16.27
N GLY A 249 -12.98 20.54 -17.02
CA GLY A 249 -13.61 19.90 -18.18
C GLY A 249 -12.59 19.55 -19.28
N ALA A 250 -11.59 20.40 -19.53
CA ALA A 250 -10.51 20.11 -20.46
C ALA A 250 -9.62 18.94 -19.97
N LEU A 251 -9.29 18.91 -18.68
CA LEU A 251 -8.51 17.82 -18.08
C LEU A 251 -9.25 16.47 -18.18
N ALA A 252 -10.55 16.44 -17.85
CA ALA A 252 -11.38 15.24 -17.96
C ALA A 252 -11.46 14.72 -19.41
N ARG A 253 -11.67 15.63 -20.39
CA ARG A 253 -11.62 15.28 -21.82
C ARG A 253 -10.27 14.72 -22.24
N SER A 254 -9.17 15.34 -21.79
CA SER A 254 -7.82 14.85 -22.08
C SER A 254 -7.60 13.41 -21.58
N HIS A 255 -8.10 13.06 -20.39
CA HIS A 255 -8.03 11.69 -19.88
C HIS A 255 -8.87 10.71 -20.71
N GLN A 256 -10.07 11.11 -21.14
CA GLN A 256 -10.96 10.29 -21.99
C GLN A 256 -10.38 10.06 -23.39
N GLU A 257 -9.84 11.11 -24.02
CA GLU A 257 -9.17 11.03 -25.32
C GLU A 257 -7.98 10.07 -25.28
N ARG A 258 -7.15 10.13 -24.22
CA ARG A 258 -6.03 9.20 -24.03
C ARG A 258 -6.46 7.73 -23.94
N LEU A 259 -7.65 7.43 -23.40
CA LEU A 259 -8.17 6.06 -23.37
C LEU A 259 -8.73 5.59 -24.71
N ALA A 260 -9.23 6.53 -25.52
CA ALA A 260 -9.82 6.25 -26.82
C ALA A 260 -8.75 6.03 -27.91
N LEU A 261 -7.57 6.60 -27.74
CA LEU A 261 -6.43 6.33 -28.60
C LEU A 261 -6.01 4.85 -28.46
N PRO A 262 -5.77 4.13 -29.58
CA PRO A 262 -5.08 2.86 -29.54
C PRO A 262 -3.75 3.06 -28.81
N SER A 263 -3.32 2.07 -28.03
CA SER A 263 -1.94 2.07 -27.58
C SER A 263 -1.06 2.14 -28.84
N GLY A 264 -0.19 3.14 -28.95
CA GLY A 264 0.55 3.50 -30.19
C GLY A 264 1.48 2.41 -30.75
N THR A 265 1.37 1.20 -30.25
CA THR A 265 2.00 -0.03 -30.68
C THR A 265 1.34 -0.56 -31.96
N GLN A 266 1.74 -0.05 -33.13
CA GLN A 266 1.64 -0.86 -34.35
C GLN A 266 2.52 -2.10 -34.14
N THR A 267 1.90 -3.27 -33.99
CA THR A 267 2.59 -4.49 -33.57
C THR A 267 2.30 -5.61 -34.55
N GLY A 268 3.29 -5.93 -35.40
CA GLY A 268 3.20 -7.04 -36.35
C GLY A 268 2.01 -6.97 -37.32
N GLY A 269 1.37 -5.80 -37.49
CA GLY A 269 0.18 -5.59 -38.31
C GLY A 269 -1.17 -5.71 -37.58
N THR A 270 -1.22 -6.27 -36.36
CA THR A 270 -2.48 -6.33 -35.57
C THR A 270 -2.83 -4.99 -34.91
N HIS A 271 -4.12 -4.77 -34.67
CA HIS A 271 -4.65 -3.57 -34.00
C HIS A 271 -4.87 -3.83 -32.51
N VAL A 272 -4.12 -3.11 -31.67
CA VAL A 272 -4.33 -3.11 -30.22
C VAL A 272 -5.60 -2.32 -29.87
N PRO A 273 -6.61 -2.94 -29.24
CA PRO A 273 -7.87 -2.26 -28.94
C PRO A 273 -7.68 -1.16 -27.86
N PRO A 274 -8.30 0.01 -28.00
CA PRO A 274 -8.14 1.11 -27.05
C PRO A 274 -8.66 0.71 -25.66
N LEU A 275 -8.00 1.22 -24.61
CA LEU A 275 -8.33 0.88 -23.22
C LEU A 275 -9.78 1.24 -22.84
N SER A 276 -10.38 2.21 -23.54
CA SER A 276 -11.78 2.59 -23.36
C SER A 276 -12.77 1.44 -23.54
N ILE A 277 -12.44 0.44 -24.37
CA ILE A 277 -13.28 -0.73 -24.66
C ILE A 277 -12.63 -2.06 -24.24
N SER A 278 -11.30 -2.12 -24.09
CA SER A 278 -10.56 -3.36 -23.82
C SER A 278 -10.22 -3.59 -22.35
N TYR A 279 -10.44 -2.60 -21.47
CA TYR A 279 -10.23 -2.77 -20.04
C TYR A 279 -11.31 -3.68 -19.45
N VAL A 280 -10.86 -4.83 -18.94
CA VAL A 280 -11.67 -5.78 -18.17
C VAL A 280 -11.42 -5.52 -16.68
N ASN A 281 -12.48 -5.36 -15.89
CA ASN A 281 -12.36 -5.14 -14.45
C ASN A 281 -11.66 -6.35 -13.81
N PRO A 282 -10.51 -6.17 -13.13
CA PRO A 282 -9.83 -7.24 -12.44
C PRO A 282 -10.60 -7.62 -11.16
N ASP A 283 -10.52 -8.89 -10.81
CA ASP A 283 -10.83 -9.33 -9.45
C ASP A 283 -9.75 -8.77 -8.51
N PHE A 284 -10.07 -8.65 -7.23
CA PHE A 284 -9.15 -8.04 -6.28
C PHE A 284 -9.32 -8.57 -4.87
N ARG A 285 -8.30 -8.36 -4.05
CA ARG A 285 -8.35 -8.47 -2.59
C ARG A 285 -8.14 -7.10 -1.98
N VAL A 286 -8.70 -6.89 -0.80
CA VAL A 286 -8.57 -5.60 -0.11
C VAL A 286 -8.39 -5.79 1.39
N ALA A 287 -7.50 -4.98 1.97
CA ALA A 287 -7.26 -4.95 3.40
C ALA A 287 -6.88 -3.54 3.87
N GLU A 288 -7.04 -3.30 5.16
CA GLU A 288 -6.49 -2.13 5.84
C GLU A 288 -5.05 -2.44 6.28
N ILE A 289 -4.11 -1.53 6.02
CA ILE A 289 -2.72 -1.66 6.44
C ILE A 289 -2.65 -1.49 7.96
N THR A 290 -2.13 -2.51 8.63
CA THR A 290 -1.80 -2.52 10.06
C THR A 290 -0.32 -2.84 10.23
N ALA A 291 0.21 -2.70 11.45
CA ALA A 291 1.61 -3.04 11.74
C ALA A 291 1.99 -4.50 11.42
N GLN A 292 1.01 -5.41 11.37
CA GLN A 292 1.20 -6.84 11.09
C GLN A 292 0.83 -7.22 9.64
N THR A 293 0.30 -6.29 8.86
CA THR A 293 -0.07 -6.55 7.47
C THR A 293 1.17 -6.80 6.64
N ARG A 294 1.13 -7.79 5.74
CA ARG A 294 2.21 -8.12 4.81
C ARG A 294 1.74 -7.92 3.36
N PRO A 295 1.76 -6.68 2.84
CA PRO A 295 1.19 -6.38 1.51
C PRO A 295 1.89 -7.10 0.36
N HIS A 296 3.15 -7.49 0.56
CA HIS A 296 3.99 -8.17 -0.41
C HIS A 296 3.82 -9.69 -0.45
N ASP A 297 3.25 -10.27 0.62
CA ASP A 297 3.16 -11.71 0.83
C ASP A 297 1.85 -12.24 0.21
N PRO A 298 1.91 -13.02 -0.88
CA PRO A 298 0.72 -13.58 -1.49
C PRO A 298 -0.08 -14.50 -0.56
N ASP A 299 0.59 -15.27 0.30
CA ASP A 299 -0.06 -16.23 1.20
C ASP A 299 -0.83 -15.50 2.29
N TRP A 300 -0.27 -14.39 2.80
CA TRP A 300 -0.98 -13.51 3.73
C TRP A 300 -2.33 -13.04 3.16
N TRP A 301 -2.37 -12.65 1.88
CA TRP A 301 -3.60 -12.27 1.19
C TRP A 301 -4.59 -13.43 1.09
N HIS A 302 -4.12 -14.64 0.77
CA HIS A 302 -4.96 -15.83 0.67
C HIS A 302 -5.58 -16.24 2.01
N GLU A 303 -4.82 -16.14 3.09
CA GLU A 303 -5.25 -16.52 4.44
C GLU A 303 -6.21 -15.51 5.08
N HIS A 304 -5.99 -14.20 4.86
CA HIS A 304 -6.67 -13.14 5.62
C HIS A 304 -7.81 -12.44 4.89
N THR A 305 -7.92 -12.62 3.57
CA THR A 305 -8.93 -11.92 2.75
C THR A 305 -9.63 -12.86 1.78
N GLY A 306 -10.79 -12.43 1.26
CA GLY A 306 -11.49 -13.10 0.16
C GLY A 306 -11.33 -12.35 -1.15
N VAL A 307 -11.41 -13.06 -2.29
CA VAL A 307 -11.46 -12.45 -3.62
C VAL A 307 -12.79 -11.75 -3.82
N ARG A 308 -12.76 -10.57 -4.44
CA ARG A 308 -13.91 -9.71 -4.74
C ARG A 308 -13.95 -9.38 -6.23
N ASP A 309 -15.15 -9.30 -6.79
CA ASP A 309 -15.42 -8.93 -8.19
C ASP A 309 -16.13 -7.57 -8.33
N ASP A 310 -16.37 -6.87 -7.21
CA ASP A 310 -17.14 -5.62 -7.11
C ASP A 310 -16.26 -4.35 -7.09
N LEU A 311 -15.24 -4.30 -7.95
CA LEU A 311 -14.23 -3.22 -7.90
C LEU A 311 -14.84 -1.82 -8.06
N ALA A 312 -15.88 -1.69 -8.90
CA ALA A 312 -16.60 -0.44 -9.10
C ALA A 312 -17.32 0.02 -7.81
N GLU A 313 -18.00 -0.89 -7.12
CA GLU A 313 -18.68 -0.63 -5.84
C GLU A 313 -17.69 -0.25 -4.75
N PHE A 314 -16.56 -0.97 -4.69
CA PHE A 314 -15.50 -0.68 -3.73
C PHE A 314 -14.92 0.73 -3.96
N LEU A 315 -14.55 1.09 -5.20
CA LEU A 315 -13.99 2.40 -5.53
C LEU A 315 -15.00 3.53 -5.27
N LEU A 316 -16.27 3.32 -5.62
CA LEU A 316 -17.36 4.24 -5.27
C LEU A 316 -17.40 4.46 -3.76
N GLY A 317 -17.44 3.38 -2.98
CA GLY A 317 -17.51 3.45 -1.53
C GLY A 317 -16.26 4.10 -0.92
N HIS A 318 -15.07 3.78 -1.42
CA HIS A 318 -13.82 4.33 -0.90
C HIS A 318 -13.73 5.84 -1.17
N LEU A 319 -13.82 6.27 -2.44
CA LEU A 319 -13.65 7.67 -2.84
C LEU A 319 -14.71 8.61 -2.29
N THR A 320 -15.86 8.08 -1.89
CA THR A 320 -16.91 8.87 -1.24
C THR A 320 -16.85 8.81 0.27
N SER A 321 -16.01 7.97 0.88
CA SER A 321 -15.90 7.83 2.34
C SER A 321 -14.96 8.86 2.97
N PRO A 322 -15.14 9.20 4.26
CA PRO A 322 -14.19 10.06 5.00
C PRO A 322 -12.76 9.51 5.03
N ARG A 323 -12.60 8.19 4.90
CA ARG A 323 -11.29 7.52 4.93
C ARG A 323 -10.39 7.95 3.78
N ALA A 324 -10.97 8.15 2.60
CA ALA A 324 -10.22 8.60 1.42
C ALA A 324 -9.65 10.02 1.57
N LEU A 325 -10.10 10.80 2.56
CA LEU A 325 -9.59 12.14 2.81
C LEU A 325 -8.37 12.14 3.75
N THR A 326 -8.14 11.06 4.50
CA THR A 326 -7.13 11.03 5.58
C THR A 326 -6.02 10.01 5.36
N HIS A 327 -6.27 8.99 4.53
CA HIS A 327 -5.30 7.94 4.25
C HIS A 327 -5.28 7.60 2.75
N PRO A 328 -4.14 7.17 2.19
CA PRO A 328 -4.03 6.84 0.79
C PRO A 328 -4.63 5.46 0.47
N LEU A 329 -5.10 5.32 -0.77
CA LEU A 329 -5.42 4.03 -1.39
C LEU A 329 -4.21 3.50 -2.16
N VAL A 330 -3.74 2.32 -1.80
CA VAL A 330 -2.59 1.65 -2.41
C VAL A 330 -3.09 0.53 -3.32
N VAL A 331 -2.79 0.60 -4.62
CA VAL A 331 -3.09 -0.44 -5.60
C VAL A 331 -1.83 -1.28 -5.86
N LEU A 332 -1.89 -2.54 -5.46
CA LEU A 332 -0.85 -3.56 -5.54
C LEU A 332 -1.11 -4.54 -6.69
N GLY A 333 -0.07 -5.25 -7.11
CA GLY A 333 -0.15 -6.33 -8.07
C GLY A 333 1.18 -6.57 -8.78
N ALA A 334 1.32 -7.75 -9.37
CA ALA A 334 2.49 -8.13 -10.16
C ALA A 334 2.76 -7.20 -11.36
N ALA A 335 3.95 -7.28 -11.94
CA ALA A 335 4.23 -6.64 -13.22
C ALA A 335 3.24 -7.09 -14.31
N GLY A 336 2.75 -6.12 -15.10
CA GLY A 336 1.76 -6.39 -16.14
C GLY A 336 0.33 -6.66 -15.65
N SER A 337 0.03 -6.53 -14.35
CA SER A 337 -1.31 -6.76 -13.78
C SER A 337 -2.38 -5.70 -14.14
N GLY A 338 -1.98 -4.61 -14.81
CA GLY A 338 -2.90 -3.56 -15.23
C GLY A 338 -3.07 -2.37 -14.26
N LYS A 339 -2.17 -2.19 -13.27
CA LYS A 339 -2.21 -1.05 -12.33
C LYS A 339 -2.27 0.32 -13.01
N SER A 340 -1.38 0.59 -13.96
CA SER A 340 -1.37 1.87 -14.71
C SER A 340 -2.57 2.00 -15.65
N ALA A 341 -3.13 0.87 -16.12
CA ALA A 341 -4.40 0.87 -16.85
C ALA A 341 -5.56 1.24 -15.92
N LEU A 342 -5.62 0.69 -14.70
CA LEU A 342 -6.58 1.09 -13.67
C LEU A 342 -6.45 2.57 -13.32
N ALA A 343 -5.23 3.09 -13.13
CA ALA A 343 -4.98 4.50 -12.88
C ALA A 343 -5.50 5.41 -14.02
N SER A 344 -5.26 4.99 -15.28
CA SER A 344 -5.76 5.70 -16.47
C SER A 344 -7.29 5.67 -16.56
N VAL A 345 -7.89 4.49 -16.35
CA VAL A 345 -9.34 4.30 -16.41
C VAL A 345 -10.03 5.04 -15.28
N LEU A 346 -9.50 4.98 -14.06
CA LEU A 346 -10.03 5.72 -12.92
C LEU A 346 -10.06 7.22 -13.22
N ALA A 347 -8.93 7.80 -13.65
CA ALA A 347 -8.83 9.23 -13.93
C ALA A 347 -9.83 9.71 -15.00
N ALA A 348 -10.16 8.88 -15.99
CA ALA A 348 -11.10 9.23 -17.06
C ALA A 348 -12.58 8.96 -16.72
N ARG A 349 -12.86 8.09 -15.74
CA ARG A 349 -14.22 7.65 -15.37
C ARG A 349 -14.82 8.43 -14.20
N LEU A 350 -14.02 9.23 -13.49
CA LEU A 350 -14.52 10.14 -12.47
C LEU A 350 -15.25 11.33 -13.11
N PRO A 351 -16.51 11.63 -12.71
CA PRO A 351 -17.26 12.73 -13.29
C PRO A 351 -16.69 14.09 -12.84
N GLU A 352 -16.47 14.98 -13.80
CA GLU A 352 -15.87 16.29 -13.60
C GLU A 352 -16.74 17.27 -12.77
N SER A 353 -18.03 16.96 -12.60
CA SER A 353 -18.93 17.72 -11.73
C SER A 353 -18.55 17.60 -10.26
N ASP A 354 -18.07 16.43 -9.81
CA ASP A 354 -17.80 16.13 -8.40
C ASP A 354 -16.33 15.80 -8.10
N PHE A 355 -15.51 15.55 -9.12
CA PHE A 355 -14.11 15.16 -8.95
C PHE A 355 -13.17 15.94 -9.88
N THR A 356 -11.93 16.14 -9.42
CA THR A 356 -10.82 16.63 -10.24
C THR A 356 -9.70 15.59 -10.24
N ALA A 357 -9.62 14.77 -11.29
CA ALA A 357 -8.63 13.69 -11.37
C ALA A 357 -7.28 14.20 -11.91
N VAL A 358 -6.27 14.25 -11.04
CA VAL A 358 -4.90 14.66 -11.39
C VAL A 358 -4.01 13.44 -11.37
N ARG A 359 -3.61 12.96 -12.54
CA ARG A 359 -2.69 11.81 -12.67
C ARG A 359 -1.26 12.31 -12.85
N VAL A 360 -0.38 11.86 -11.97
CA VAL A 360 1.06 12.14 -12.00
C VAL A 360 1.80 10.81 -12.15
N SER A 361 2.65 10.70 -13.17
CA SER A 361 3.56 9.54 -13.29
C SER A 361 4.75 9.75 -12.36
N GLY A 362 5.15 8.69 -11.63
CA GLY A 362 6.34 8.71 -10.77
C GLY A 362 7.60 9.17 -11.51
N ARG A 363 7.71 8.83 -12.81
CA ARG A 363 8.81 9.20 -13.71
C ARG A 363 8.96 10.70 -13.97
N ASN A 364 7.87 11.45 -13.80
CA ASN A 364 7.83 12.88 -14.07
C ASN A 364 8.07 13.72 -12.81
N LEU A 365 8.42 13.07 -11.70
CA LEU A 365 8.76 13.74 -10.45
C LEU A 365 10.27 14.05 -10.40
N PRO A 366 10.66 15.14 -9.70
CA PRO A 366 12.06 15.53 -9.61
C PRO A 366 12.94 14.43 -8.95
N ALA A 367 14.15 14.26 -9.47
CA ALA A 367 15.15 13.30 -9.00
C ALA A 367 15.50 13.45 -7.51
N ASP A 368 15.65 14.70 -7.05
CA ASP A 368 16.04 15.02 -5.66
C ASP A 368 14.84 15.38 -4.77
N ALA A 369 13.63 14.94 -5.12
CA ALA A 369 12.44 15.28 -4.35
C ALA A 369 12.48 14.61 -2.97
N ASP A 370 12.49 15.43 -1.92
CA ASP A 370 12.07 15.01 -0.58
C ASP A 370 10.54 15.08 -0.45
N ALA A 371 10.03 14.74 0.73
CA ALA A 371 8.59 14.78 1.00
C ALA A 371 7.98 16.17 0.77
N GLN A 372 8.72 17.25 1.02
CA GLN A 372 8.22 18.62 0.89
C GLN A 372 8.18 19.04 -0.57
N ALA A 373 9.24 18.80 -1.33
CA ALA A 373 9.28 19.07 -2.77
C ALA A 373 8.18 18.31 -3.52
N LEU A 374 7.88 17.09 -3.08
CA LEU A 374 6.78 16.29 -3.60
C LEU A 374 5.41 16.92 -3.29
N ALA A 375 5.21 17.37 -2.04
CA ALA A 375 3.99 18.09 -1.64
C ALA A 375 3.79 19.37 -2.47
N ASP A 376 4.83 20.19 -2.61
CA ASP A 376 4.81 21.44 -3.40
C ASP A 376 4.47 21.18 -4.88
N ARG A 377 4.99 20.08 -5.44
CA ARG A 377 4.67 19.66 -6.81
C ARG A 377 3.21 19.24 -6.96
N PHE A 378 2.68 18.51 -5.98
CA PHE A 378 1.26 18.14 -5.99
C PHE A 378 0.36 19.34 -5.79
N ASP A 379 0.75 20.29 -4.93
CA ASP A 379 0.09 21.59 -4.80
C ASP A 379 -0.02 22.31 -6.14
N HIS A 380 1.10 22.44 -6.84
CA HIS A 380 1.13 23.08 -8.14
C HIS A 380 0.24 22.35 -9.17
N ALA A 381 0.29 21.01 -9.22
CA ALA A 381 -0.51 20.21 -10.13
C ALA A 381 -2.03 20.32 -9.84
N LEU A 382 -2.40 20.37 -8.57
CA LEU A 382 -3.79 20.55 -8.13
C LEU A 382 -4.29 21.95 -8.47
N ALA A 383 -3.50 22.99 -8.20
CA ALA A 383 -3.84 24.37 -8.55
C ALA A 383 -4.00 24.55 -10.07
N ALA A 384 -3.07 24.03 -10.87
CA ALA A 384 -3.13 24.07 -12.34
C ALA A 384 -4.35 23.34 -12.92
N SER A 385 -4.91 22.39 -12.18
CA SER A 385 -6.09 21.61 -12.58
C SER A 385 -7.43 22.28 -12.19
N GLY A 386 -7.39 23.49 -11.64
CA GLY A 386 -8.57 24.20 -11.12
C GLY A 386 -9.04 23.66 -9.77
N GLY A 387 -8.13 23.10 -8.96
CA GLY A 387 -8.34 22.79 -7.55
C GLY A 387 -8.30 24.04 -6.66
N GLY A 388 -8.73 23.91 -5.39
CA GLY A 388 -8.70 25.00 -4.40
C GLY A 388 -10.04 25.63 -4.04
N ASN A 389 -11.15 25.11 -4.58
CA ASN A 389 -12.50 25.43 -4.13
C ASN A 389 -13.22 24.09 -3.90
N CYS A 390 -13.74 23.85 -2.70
CA CYS A 390 -14.30 22.59 -2.18
C CYS A 390 -15.43 21.93 -3.01
N ASP A 391 -15.78 22.49 -4.17
CA ASP A 391 -16.89 22.07 -5.03
C ASP A 391 -16.76 20.64 -5.56
N ALA A 392 -15.52 20.21 -5.85
CA ALA A 392 -15.22 18.87 -6.32
C ALA A 392 -14.01 18.32 -5.57
N LEU A 393 -14.04 17.02 -5.24
CA LEU A 393 -12.95 16.34 -4.56
C LEU A 393 -11.77 16.14 -5.53
N PRO A 394 -10.59 16.73 -5.28
CA PRO A 394 -9.40 16.40 -6.03
C PRO A 394 -8.96 14.95 -5.73
N VAL A 395 -8.70 14.18 -6.78
CA VAL A 395 -8.19 12.81 -6.70
C VAL A 395 -6.81 12.79 -7.36
N LEU A 396 -5.77 12.75 -6.54
CA LEU A 396 -4.40 12.65 -6.98
C LEU A 396 -4.04 11.17 -7.21
N VAL A 397 -3.71 10.82 -8.45
CA VAL A 397 -3.33 9.45 -8.85
C VAL A 397 -1.84 9.41 -9.15
N LEU A 398 -1.05 8.84 -8.23
CA LEU A 398 0.37 8.58 -8.41
C LEU A 398 0.59 7.20 -9.07
N ASP A 399 0.97 7.23 -10.34
CA ASP A 399 1.17 6.02 -11.15
C ASP A 399 2.66 5.60 -11.15
N GLY A 400 2.95 4.45 -10.52
CA GLY A 400 4.26 3.85 -10.36
C GLY A 400 5.11 4.48 -9.26
N ILE A 401 4.94 4.08 -8.00
CA ILE A 401 5.87 4.51 -6.93
C ILE A 401 7.28 3.93 -7.12
N GLU A 402 7.39 2.79 -7.79
CA GLU A 402 8.66 2.19 -8.20
C GLU A 402 9.47 3.09 -9.13
N ASP A 403 8.81 4.00 -9.85
CA ASP A 403 9.43 4.89 -10.83
C ASP A 403 10.01 6.17 -10.19
N LEU A 404 9.86 6.35 -8.88
CA LEU A 404 10.55 7.42 -8.15
C LEU A 404 12.07 7.18 -8.20
N ASP A 405 12.84 8.27 -8.28
CA ASP A 405 14.29 8.20 -8.45
C ASP A 405 14.97 7.44 -7.30
N THR A 406 15.74 6.42 -7.68
CA THR A 406 16.51 5.54 -6.77
C THR A 406 17.63 6.22 -6.00
N ARG A 407 17.97 7.46 -6.39
CA ARG A 407 19.01 8.30 -5.80
C ARG A 407 18.46 9.41 -4.93
N SER A 408 17.13 9.47 -4.73
CA SER A 408 16.56 10.41 -3.77
C SER A 408 17.25 10.26 -2.40
N ARG A 409 17.49 11.39 -1.74
CA ARG A 409 18.07 11.42 -0.39
C ARG A 409 17.10 10.81 0.64
N ALA A 410 15.80 10.86 0.36
CA ALA A 410 14.76 10.28 1.20
C ALA A 410 14.42 8.88 0.67
N SER A 411 14.17 7.92 1.57
CA SER A 411 13.64 6.63 1.17
C SER A 411 12.19 6.75 0.67
N ARG A 412 11.77 5.91 -0.28
CA ARG A 412 10.36 5.80 -0.69
C ARG A 412 9.36 5.67 0.48
N SER A 413 9.75 4.97 1.56
CA SER A 413 8.93 4.87 2.78
C SER A 413 8.74 6.23 3.48
N ALA A 414 9.80 7.05 3.55
CA ALA A 414 9.70 8.42 4.07
C ALA A 414 8.83 9.32 3.18
N LEU A 415 8.91 9.15 1.85
CA LEU A 415 8.04 9.87 0.90
C LEU A 415 6.57 9.49 1.10
N LEU A 416 6.26 8.21 1.33
CA LEU A 416 4.91 7.74 1.65
C LEU A 416 4.37 8.32 2.95
N ALA A 417 5.20 8.40 4.00
CA ALA A 417 4.82 9.06 5.25
C ALA A 417 4.57 10.57 5.04
N GLY A 418 5.38 11.22 4.21
CA GLY A 418 5.18 12.61 3.78
C GLY A 418 3.85 12.81 3.04
N LEU A 419 3.50 11.89 2.14
CA LEU A 419 2.24 11.89 1.40
C LEU A 419 1.02 11.78 2.32
N GLU A 420 1.08 10.90 3.31
CA GLU A 420 0.01 10.75 4.29
C GLU A 420 -0.17 12.02 5.14
N ARG A 421 0.95 12.61 5.59
CA ARG A 421 0.94 13.89 6.33
C ARG A 421 0.32 15.00 5.49
N PHE A 422 0.75 15.15 4.24
CA PHE A 422 0.16 16.11 3.30
C PHE A 422 -1.36 15.90 3.14
N GLN A 423 -1.80 14.65 2.99
CA GLN A 423 -3.23 14.34 2.88
C GLN A 423 -4.01 14.72 4.15
N ARG A 424 -3.44 14.44 5.34
CA ARG A 424 -4.05 14.78 6.64
C ARG A 424 -4.14 16.30 6.86
N GLU A 425 -3.08 17.04 6.55
CA GLU A 425 -3.06 18.51 6.67
C GLU A 425 -4.12 19.17 5.78
N ARG A 426 -4.33 18.64 4.56
CA ARG A 426 -5.39 19.05 3.63
C ARG A 426 -6.78 18.75 4.15
N ALA A 427 -6.96 17.59 4.78
CA ALA A 427 -8.23 17.17 5.36
C ALA A 427 -8.73 18.11 6.47
N ASP A 428 -7.78 18.62 7.26
CA ASP A 428 -8.00 19.62 8.31
C ASP A 428 -8.25 21.02 7.73
N GLY A 429 -7.75 21.29 6.52
CA GLY A 429 -7.96 22.53 5.77
C GLY A 429 -9.28 22.59 4.96
N PRO A 430 -9.47 23.66 4.18
CA PRO A 430 -10.64 23.82 3.31
C PRO A 430 -10.62 22.86 2.11
N ASP A 431 -9.44 22.50 1.60
CA ASP A 431 -9.24 21.76 0.36
C ASP A 431 -8.71 20.34 0.58
N PRO A 432 -9.55 19.38 0.99
CA PRO A 432 -9.13 17.99 1.17
C PRO A 432 -8.79 17.33 -0.16
N VAL A 433 -7.91 16.33 -0.12
CA VAL A 433 -7.49 15.55 -1.31
C VAL A 433 -7.60 14.06 -1.04
N ALA A 434 -8.03 13.30 -2.04
CA ALA A 434 -7.91 11.84 -2.04
C ALA A 434 -6.68 11.41 -2.83
N ILE A 435 -5.88 10.50 -2.26
CA ILE A 435 -4.65 10.00 -2.90
C ILE A 435 -4.82 8.53 -3.25
N VAL A 436 -4.55 8.20 -4.52
CA VAL A 436 -4.47 6.83 -5.04
C VAL A 436 -3.06 6.62 -5.56
N LEU A 437 -2.36 5.60 -5.10
CA LEU A 437 -1.03 5.25 -5.57
C LEU A 437 -0.97 3.82 -6.07
N THR A 438 -0.17 3.57 -7.09
CA THR A 438 0.08 2.22 -7.61
C THR A 438 1.48 1.77 -7.25
N CYS A 439 1.63 0.49 -6.93
CA CYS A 439 2.88 -0.11 -6.50
C CYS A 439 2.95 -1.57 -6.94
N ARG A 440 4.12 -2.02 -7.40
CA ARG A 440 4.37 -3.45 -7.71
C ARG A 440 4.53 -4.27 -6.44
N ASP A 441 4.12 -5.55 -6.47
CA ASP A 441 4.31 -6.48 -5.34
C ASP A 441 5.79 -6.57 -4.91
N SER A 442 6.72 -6.63 -5.87
CA SER A 442 8.17 -6.64 -5.60
C SER A 442 8.69 -5.35 -4.98
N THR A 443 8.07 -4.21 -5.29
CA THR A 443 8.39 -2.93 -4.64
C THR A 443 7.75 -2.85 -3.26
N ALA A 444 6.51 -3.33 -3.10
CA ALA A 444 5.78 -3.34 -1.84
C ALA A 444 6.48 -4.17 -0.74
N ALA A 445 7.30 -5.16 -1.11
CA ALA A 445 8.16 -5.91 -0.19
C ALA A 445 9.16 -5.02 0.56
N ARG A 446 9.48 -3.87 -0.03
CA ARG A 446 10.56 -2.98 0.39
C ARG A 446 10.04 -1.66 0.97
N LEU A 447 8.71 -1.52 1.05
CA LEU A 447 8.04 -0.29 1.47
C LEU A 447 7.34 -0.47 2.81
N ARG A 448 7.43 0.59 3.62
CA ARG A 448 6.54 0.80 4.75
C ARG A 448 5.40 1.68 4.29
N PHE A 449 4.19 1.13 4.30
CA PHE A 449 2.98 1.88 4.02
C PHE A 449 2.45 2.50 5.31
N PRO A 450 1.87 3.71 5.24
CA PRO A 450 1.29 4.33 6.42
C PRO A 450 0.17 3.48 7.02
N VAL A 451 0.22 3.25 8.33
CA VAL A 451 -0.81 2.48 9.05
C VAL A 451 -2.17 3.15 8.86
N GLY A 452 -3.18 2.34 8.54
CA GLY A 452 -4.52 2.82 8.24
C GLY A 452 -4.80 3.09 6.76
N SER A 453 -3.77 3.09 5.89
CA SER A 453 -3.95 3.05 4.44
C SER A 453 -4.81 1.85 4.02
N VAL A 454 -5.47 1.95 2.87
CA VAL A 454 -6.23 0.82 2.30
C VAL A 454 -5.42 0.25 1.16
N ALA A 455 -5.10 -1.05 1.20
CA ALA A 455 -4.41 -1.74 0.12
C ALA A 455 -5.38 -2.61 -0.66
N VAL A 456 -5.35 -2.47 -1.99
CA VAL A 456 -6.08 -3.27 -2.97
C VAL A 456 -5.06 -4.03 -3.79
N ARG A 457 -5.06 -5.35 -3.75
CA ARG A 457 -4.22 -6.18 -4.62
C ARG A 457 -5.03 -6.70 -5.79
N LEU A 458 -4.58 -6.40 -7.01
CA LEU A 458 -5.20 -6.91 -8.24
C LEU A 458 -4.88 -8.39 -8.41
N GLU A 459 -5.91 -9.21 -8.58
CA GLU A 459 -5.78 -10.64 -8.81
C GLU A 459 -5.51 -10.96 -10.28
N GLU A 460 -5.02 -12.16 -10.51
CA GLU A 460 -4.93 -12.75 -11.84
C GLU A 460 -6.31 -12.90 -12.49
N PHE A 461 -6.37 -12.74 -13.81
CA PHE A 461 -7.60 -12.91 -14.55
C PHE A 461 -8.15 -14.34 -14.41
N THR A 462 -9.44 -14.41 -14.14
CA THR A 462 -10.24 -15.62 -14.25
C THR A 462 -10.44 -16.02 -15.72
N ASN A 463 -10.81 -17.29 -15.95
CA ASN A 463 -11.13 -17.77 -17.30
C ASN A 463 -12.24 -16.93 -17.96
N THR A 464 -13.20 -16.43 -17.19
CA THR A 464 -14.27 -15.55 -17.67
C THR A 464 -13.76 -14.18 -18.14
N GLN A 465 -12.80 -13.60 -17.40
CA GLN A 465 -12.15 -12.34 -17.79
C GLN A 465 -11.29 -12.52 -19.05
N ILE A 466 -10.55 -13.63 -19.17
CA ILE A 466 -9.79 -13.95 -20.37
C ILE A 466 -10.72 -14.14 -21.57
N ALA A 467 -11.79 -14.91 -21.46
CA ALA A 467 -12.75 -15.12 -22.55
C ALA A 467 -13.39 -13.80 -23.02
N THR A 468 -13.73 -12.92 -22.08
CA THR A 468 -14.22 -11.56 -22.37
C THR A 468 -13.19 -10.75 -23.16
N TRP A 469 -11.94 -10.76 -22.70
CA TRP A 469 -10.85 -10.05 -23.36
C TRP A 469 -10.61 -10.58 -24.78
N LEU A 470 -10.62 -11.91 -24.97
CA LEU A 470 -10.45 -12.56 -26.28
C LEU A 470 -11.58 -12.19 -27.26
N SER A 471 -12.82 -12.10 -26.78
CA SER A 471 -13.93 -11.65 -27.61
C SER A 471 -13.71 -10.23 -28.15
N ILE A 472 -13.19 -9.32 -27.32
CA ILE A 472 -12.89 -7.95 -27.73
C ILE A 472 -11.74 -7.93 -28.74
N TRP A 473 -10.65 -8.66 -28.46
CA TRP A 473 -9.48 -8.76 -29.34
C TRP A 473 -9.86 -9.30 -30.73
N ASN A 474 -10.57 -10.43 -30.77
CA ASN A 474 -10.96 -11.09 -32.01
C ASN A 474 -11.94 -10.24 -32.82
N ARG A 475 -12.85 -9.52 -32.17
CA ARG A 475 -13.78 -8.60 -32.84
C ARG A 475 -13.04 -7.42 -33.50
N VAL A 476 -12.07 -6.83 -32.80
CA VAL A 476 -11.30 -5.69 -33.33
C VAL A 476 -10.38 -6.12 -34.48
N ASN A 477 -9.83 -7.33 -34.43
CA ASN A 477 -8.88 -7.83 -35.42
C ASN A 477 -9.51 -8.70 -36.52
N ALA A 478 -10.83 -8.88 -36.56
CA ALA A 478 -11.50 -9.76 -37.52
C ALA A 478 -11.14 -9.46 -38.99
N GLY A 479 -11.07 -8.17 -39.37
CA GLY A 479 -10.67 -7.77 -40.71
C GLY A 479 -9.20 -8.08 -41.02
N TYR A 480 -8.30 -7.86 -40.06
CA TYR A 480 -6.88 -8.19 -40.18
C TYR A 480 -6.67 -9.70 -40.36
N PHE A 481 -7.32 -10.51 -39.53
CA PHE A 481 -7.25 -11.97 -39.57
C PHE A 481 -7.72 -12.53 -40.90
N HIS A 482 -8.85 -12.02 -41.41
CA HIS A 482 -9.36 -12.41 -42.71
C HIS A 482 -8.38 -12.07 -43.84
N HIS A 483 -7.81 -10.87 -43.84
CA HIS A 483 -6.90 -10.41 -44.90
C HIS A 483 -5.58 -11.20 -44.95
N HIS A 484 -5.04 -11.58 -43.79
CA HIS A 484 -3.72 -12.22 -43.67
C HIS A 484 -3.78 -13.75 -43.52
N GLY A 485 -4.97 -14.35 -43.60
CA GLY A 485 -5.14 -15.81 -43.44
C GLY A 485 -4.77 -16.33 -42.05
N VAL A 486 -4.92 -15.49 -41.03
CA VAL A 486 -4.62 -15.81 -39.63
C VAL A 486 -5.91 -16.25 -38.95
N ALA A 487 -5.91 -17.39 -38.26
CA ALA A 487 -7.06 -17.84 -37.48
C ALA A 487 -7.23 -16.96 -36.23
N SER A 488 -8.47 -16.78 -35.77
CA SER A 488 -8.75 -16.09 -34.50
C SER A 488 -8.07 -16.80 -33.33
N LEU A 489 -7.65 -16.05 -32.32
CA LEU A 489 -7.08 -16.61 -31.11
C LEU A 489 -8.19 -17.28 -30.29
N ASP A 490 -8.10 -18.59 -30.12
CA ASP A 490 -9.06 -19.41 -29.39
C ASP A 490 -8.51 -19.86 -28.03
N TRP A 491 -9.40 -20.41 -27.20
CA TRP A 491 -9.05 -20.91 -25.86
C TRP A 491 -8.02 -22.05 -25.91
N GLU A 492 -8.17 -22.96 -26.86
CA GLU A 492 -7.30 -24.13 -27.03
C GLU A 492 -5.85 -23.72 -27.29
N SER A 493 -5.62 -22.69 -28.11
CA SER A 493 -4.28 -22.14 -28.35
C SER A 493 -3.65 -21.50 -27.11
N LEU A 494 -4.45 -21.07 -26.12
CA LEU A 494 -3.99 -20.40 -24.90
C LEU A 494 -3.93 -21.33 -23.68
N GLU A 495 -4.58 -22.49 -23.71
CA GLU A 495 -4.71 -23.38 -22.55
C GLU A 495 -3.34 -23.77 -21.97
N ALA A 496 -2.40 -24.13 -22.84
CA ALA A 496 -1.03 -24.47 -22.45
C ALA A 496 -0.22 -23.27 -21.90
N HIS A 497 -0.74 -22.04 -22.04
CA HIS A 497 -0.08 -20.78 -21.68
C HIS A 497 -0.86 -20.00 -20.62
N LEU A 498 -1.87 -20.60 -19.99
CA LEU A 498 -2.72 -19.93 -19.01
C LEU A 498 -1.97 -19.24 -17.85
N PRO A 499 -0.89 -19.81 -17.27
CA PRO A 499 -0.13 -19.10 -16.23
C PRO A 499 0.38 -17.72 -16.66
N LEU A 500 0.68 -17.52 -17.95
CA LEU A 500 1.02 -16.20 -18.50
C LEU A 500 -0.25 -15.41 -18.88
N ALA A 501 -1.24 -16.07 -19.49
CA ALA A 501 -2.46 -15.44 -20.01
C ALA A 501 -3.33 -14.80 -18.91
N ARG A 502 -3.14 -15.22 -17.66
CA ARG A 502 -3.78 -14.65 -16.47
C ARG A 502 -3.38 -13.20 -16.18
N ARG A 503 -2.26 -12.72 -16.74
CA ARG A 503 -1.86 -11.31 -16.62
C ARG A 503 -2.22 -10.53 -17.89
N PRO A 504 -2.86 -9.35 -17.79
CA PRO A 504 -3.35 -8.60 -18.95
C PRO A 504 -2.28 -8.28 -20.00
N LEU A 505 -1.08 -7.87 -19.58
CA LEU A 505 -0.03 -7.49 -20.53
C LEU A 505 0.60 -8.72 -21.23
N PRO A 506 1.04 -9.79 -20.54
CA PRO A 506 1.46 -11.02 -21.20
C PRO A 506 0.39 -11.62 -22.13
N LEU A 507 -0.90 -11.53 -21.76
CA LEU A 507 -2.01 -11.91 -22.65
C LEU A 507 -2.02 -11.08 -23.94
N LEU A 508 -1.89 -9.75 -23.84
CA LEU A 508 -1.77 -8.88 -25.02
C LEU A 508 -0.54 -9.25 -25.87
N MET A 509 0.61 -9.48 -25.25
CA MET A 509 1.85 -9.83 -25.97
C MET A 509 1.72 -11.17 -26.70
N MET A 510 1.10 -12.17 -26.07
CA MET A 510 0.80 -13.45 -26.70
C MET A 510 -0.19 -13.30 -27.85
N ALA A 511 -1.21 -12.47 -27.71
CA ALA A 511 -2.18 -12.25 -28.78
C ALA A 511 -1.57 -11.55 -30.00
N VAL A 512 -0.71 -10.56 -29.75
CA VAL A 512 0.11 -9.91 -30.79
C VAL A 512 1.06 -10.92 -31.45
N TYR A 513 1.74 -11.75 -30.66
CA TYR A 513 2.65 -12.77 -31.16
C TYR A 513 1.92 -13.82 -32.01
N ASP A 514 0.74 -14.28 -31.58
CA ASP A 514 -0.08 -15.22 -32.35
C ASP A 514 -0.63 -14.60 -33.64
N GLY A 515 -0.94 -13.30 -33.60
CA GLY A 515 -1.35 -12.53 -34.78
C GLY A 515 -0.40 -12.65 -35.97
N VAL A 516 0.87 -12.99 -35.73
CA VAL A 516 1.86 -13.28 -36.78
C VAL A 516 1.82 -14.76 -37.16
N GLY A 517 0.85 -15.11 -38.00
CA GLY A 517 0.75 -16.43 -38.61
C GLY A 517 0.48 -17.56 -37.61
N ASN A 518 -0.32 -17.33 -36.57
CA ASN A 518 -0.70 -18.28 -35.52
C ASN A 518 0.51 -18.93 -34.82
N ALA A 519 1.45 -18.10 -34.38
CA ALA A 519 2.73 -18.55 -33.84
C ALA A 519 2.60 -19.40 -32.56
N LEU A 520 1.57 -19.22 -31.73
CA LEU A 520 1.38 -20.02 -30.52
C LEU A 520 1.04 -21.48 -30.84
N ARG A 521 0.26 -21.71 -31.90
CA ARG A 521 -0.15 -23.06 -32.34
C ARG A 521 1.03 -23.94 -32.80
N ARG A 522 2.16 -23.32 -33.16
CA ARG A 522 3.39 -24.01 -33.59
C ARG A 522 4.31 -24.38 -32.44
N LEU A 523 3.96 -24.04 -31.20
CA LEU A 523 4.79 -24.31 -30.04
C LEU A 523 4.61 -25.75 -29.57
N SER A 524 5.73 -26.43 -29.32
CA SER A 524 5.73 -27.78 -28.75
C SER A 524 5.69 -27.81 -27.22
N ALA A 525 5.85 -26.65 -26.57
CA ALA A 525 5.93 -26.53 -25.12
C ALA A 525 5.33 -25.19 -24.62
N PRO A 526 4.84 -25.14 -23.36
CA PRO A 526 4.42 -23.91 -22.71
C PRO A 526 5.49 -22.82 -22.73
N LEU A 527 5.11 -21.58 -23.08
CA LEU A 527 5.98 -20.42 -22.96
C LEU A 527 6.23 -20.09 -21.49
N ARG A 528 7.49 -19.79 -21.18
CA ARG A 528 7.88 -19.03 -19.99
C ARG A 528 7.92 -17.54 -20.33
N GLU A 529 7.83 -16.69 -19.32
CA GLU A 529 7.81 -15.23 -19.48
C GLU A 529 9.06 -14.71 -20.22
N THR A 530 10.25 -15.12 -19.81
CA THR A 530 11.52 -14.77 -20.48
C THR A 530 11.55 -15.17 -21.96
N ALA A 531 11.03 -16.36 -22.28
CA ALA A 531 10.93 -16.83 -23.65
C ALA A 531 9.91 -16.02 -24.47
N LEU A 532 8.79 -15.60 -23.87
CA LEU A 532 7.81 -14.71 -24.50
C LEU A 532 8.45 -13.35 -24.82
N TYR A 533 9.17 -12.75 -23.88
CA TYR A 533 9.83 -11.45 -24.08
C TYR A 533 10.89 -11.53 -25.18
N GLU A 534 11.76 -12.54 -25.16
CA GLU A 534 12.76 -12.77 -26.21
C GLU A 534 12.11 -12.86 -27.60
N ARG A 535 11.08 -13.69 -27.74
CA ARG A 535 10.39 -13.92 -29.01
C ARG A 535 9.64 -12.68 -29.49
N TRP A 536 8.99 -11.98 -28.57
CA TRP A 536 8.23 -10.76 -28.88
C TRP A 536 9.15 -9.62 -29.31
N LEU A 537 10.27 -9.40 -28.61
CA LEU A 537 11.27 -8.39 -28.98
C LEU A 537 11.87 -8.70 -30.36
N ARG A 538 12.26 -9.96 -30.63
CA ARG A 538 12.72 -10.37 -31.97
C ARG A 538 11.70 -10.11 -33.06
N MET A 539 10.43 -10.39 -32.79
CA MET A 539 9.32 -10.13 -33.71
C MET A 539 9.16 -8.64 -33.98
N LEU A 540 9.19 -7.80 -32.94
CA LEU A 540 9.11 -6.34 -33.09
C LEU A 540 10.28 -5.78 -33.88
N THR A 541 11.50 -6.22 -33.58
CA THR A 541 12.70 -5.80 -34.29
C THR A 541 12.63 -6.17 -35.76
N ASP A 542 12.23 -7.40 -36.09
CA ASP A 542 12.09 -7.82 -37.49
C ASP A 542 10.96 -7.07 -38.21
N ALA A 543 9.84 -6.80 -37.53
CA ALA A 543 8.74 -6.01 -38.07
C ALA A 543 9.16 -4.55 -38.34
N ALA A 544 9.85 -3.91 -37.39
CA ALA A 544 10.35 -2.54 -37.53
C ALA A 544 11.39 -2.42 -38.65
N ASP A 545 12.28 -3.41 -38.79
CA ASP A 545 13.29 -3.44 -39.84
C ASP A 545 12.67 -3.68 -41.24
N ARG A 546 11.56 -4.41 -41.33
CA ARG A 546 10.81 -4.61 -42.59
C ARG A 546 9.93 -3.41 -42.97
N ALA A 547 9.43 -2.65 -42.00
CA ALA A 547 8.50 -1.55 -42.25
C ALA A 547 9.17 -0.33 -42.93
N ASP A 548 10.46 -0.10 -42.69
CA ASP A 548 11.24 0.99 -43.33
C ASP A 548 12.66 0.52 -43.73
N PRO A 549 12.79 -0.33 -44.76
CA PRO A 549 14.09 -0.90 -45.15
C PRO A 549 15.15 0.16 -45.50
N ALA A 550 14.72 1.28 -46.09
CA ALA A 550 15.60 2.38 -46.47
C ALA A 550 16.12 3.14 -45.23
N GLY A 551 15.24 3.45 -44.28
CA GLY A 551 15.62 4.17 -43.06
C GLY A 551 16.39 3.32 -42.04
N THR A 552 16.30 1.98 -42.12
CA THR A 552 17.06 1.06 -41.26
C THR A 552 18.33 0.51 -41.92
N GLY A 553 18.57 0.84 -43.20
CA GLY A 553 19.69 0.30 -43.97
C GLY A 553 19.64 -1.22 -44.08
N ARG A 554 18.44 -1.79 -44.30
CA ARG A 554 18.24 -3.23 -44.42
C ARG A 554 18.89 -3.74 -45.73
N PRO A 555 19.86 -4.67 -45.67
CA PRO A 555 20.48 -5.26 -46.85
C PRO A 555 19.48 -6.17 -47.57
N ALA A 556 19.55 -6.24 -48.90
CA ALA A 556 18.64 -7.05 -49.71
C ALA A 556 18.73 -8.55 -49.35
N GLU A 557 19.92 -9.00 -48.96
CA GLU A 557 20.19 -10.36 -48.51
C GLU A 557 19.38 -10.74 -47.26
N ALA A 558 18.93 -9.78 -46.45
CA ALA A 558 18.10 -10.07 -45.27
C ALA A 558 16.68 -10.57 -45.59
N GLU A 559 16.23 -10.46 -46.85
CA GLU A 559 14.99 -11.11 -47.30
C GLU A 559 15.19 -12.60 -47.59
N SER A 560 16.33 -12.96 -48.20
CA SER A 560 16.60 -14.33 -48.67
C SER A 560 17.42 -15.17 -47.69
N ASP A 561 18.30 -14.56 -46.88
CA ASP A 561 19.23 -15.23 -45.97
C ASP A 561 18.80 -15.10 -44.50
N PRO A 562 18.35 -16.21 -43.86
CA PRO A 562 17.98 -16.22 -42.46
C PRO A 562 19.10 -15.82 -41.49
N ALA A 563 20.37 -16.11 -41.82
CA ALA A 563 21.50 -15.80 -40.96
C ALA A 563 21.77 -14.29 -40.93
N VAL A 564 21.72 -13.62 -42.10
CA VAL A 564 21.84 -12.16 -42.20
C VAL A 564 20.70 -11.48 -41.44
N ARG A 565 19.46 -11.96 -41.62
CA ARG A 565 18.29 -11.46 -40.89
C ARG A 565 18.46 -11.63 -39.37
N SER A 566 18.88 -12.82 -38.92
CA SER A 566 19.08 -13.07 -37.49
C SER A 566 20.18 -12.20 -36.89
N GLY A 567 21.29 -12.02 -37.59
CA GLY A 567 22.39 -11.15 -37.16
C GLY A 567 21.95 -9.70 -36.98
N ARG A 568 21.12 -9.17 -37.88
CA ARG A 568 20.54 -7.82 -37.73
C ARG A 568 19.63 -7.69 -36.51
N ILE A 569 18.83 -8.71 -36.25
CA ILE A 569 17.96 -8.74 -35.07
C ILE A 569 18.82 -8.72 -33.80
N GLU A 570 19.89 -9.52 -33.71
CA GLU A 570 20.79 -9.49 -32.55
C GLU A 570 21.45 -8.12 -32.36
N GLN A 571 21.91 -7.49 -33.43
CA GLN A 571 22.53 -6.17 -33.36
C GLN A 571 21.56 -5.11 -32.83
N ALA A 572 20.30 -5.17 -33.27
CA ALA A 572 19.24 -4.28 -32.80
C ALA A 572 18.81 -4.57 -31.35
N LEU A 573 18.84 -5.83 -30.91
CA LEU A 573 18.59 -6.19 -29.51
C LEU A 573 19.75 -5.77 -28.61
N LEU A 574 21.00 -5.82 -29.09
CA LEU A 574 22.16 -5.28 -28.39
C LEU A 574 22.01 -3.78 -28.19
N THR A 575 21.67 -3.01 -29.23
CA THR A 575 21.44 -1.56 -29.08
C THR A 575 20.29 -1.24 -28.14
N ALA A 576 19.19 -2.01 -28.19
CA ALA A 576 18.09 -1.87 -27.25
C ALA A 576 18.50 -2.20 -25.80
N SER A 577 19.39 -3.19 -25.62
CA SER A 577 19.91 -3.56 -24.31
C SER A 577 20.86 -2.50 -23.73
N LEU A 578 21.66 -1.86 -24.57
CA LEU A 578 22.50 -0.72 -24.17
C LEU A 578 21.66 0.51 -23.80
N LEU A 579 20.57 0.76 -24.52
CA LEU A 579 19.59 1.78 -24.13
C LEU A 579 18.98 1.45 -22.76
N ALA A 580 18.56 0.19 -22.55
CA ALA A 580 18.01 -0.24 -21.26
C ALA A 580 19.01 -0.09 -20.11
N LEU A 581 20.27 -0.46 -20.33
CA LEU A 581 21.35 -0.29 -19.36
C LEU A 581 21.62 1.19 -19.06
N SER A 582 21.65 2.04 -20.08
CA SER A 582 21.84 3.48 -19.95
C SER A 582 20.74 4.13 -19.08
N LEU A 583 19.48 3.72 -19.28
CA LEU A 583 18.35 4.14 -18.44
C LEU A 583 18.43 3.57 -17.02
N PHE A 584 18.77 2.28 -16.88
CA PHE A 584 18.92 1.60 -15.60
C PHE A 584 19.98 2.26 -14.72
N HIS A 585 21.16 2.57 -15.29
CA HIS A 585 22.24 3.26 -14.59
C HIS A 585 21.87 4.66 -14.14
N ARG A 586 20.87 5.31 -14.73
CA ARG A 586 20.46 6.67 -14.37
C ARG A 586 19.28 6.72 -13.41
N GLY A 587 18.71 5.59 -13.01
CA GLY A 587 17.82 5.49 -11.84
C GLY A 587 16.49 6.25 -11.96
N GLY A 588 16.02 6.56 -13.17
CA GLY A 588 14.76 7.30 -13.40
C GLY A 588 14.94 8.73 -13.90
N GLN A 589 16.17 9.23 -14.06
CA GLN A 589 16.42 10.55 -14.66
C GLN A 589 15.87 10.64 -16.09
N VAL A 590 15.42 11.84 -16.46
CA VAL A 590 15.02 12.16 -17.84
C VAL A 590 16.26 12.19 -18.72
N VAL A 591 16.30 11.31 -19.72
CA VAL A 591 17.44 11.17 -20.66
C VAL A 591 16.95 11.32 -22.09
N ASP A 592 17.72 12.07 -22.89
CA ASP A 592 17.47 12.25 -24.32
C ASP A 592 18.15 11.17 -25.18
N GLY A 593 17.76 11.08 -26.46
CA GLY A 593 18.33 10.09 -27.37
C GLY A 593 19.80 10.31 -27.70
N ALA A 594 20.29 11.55 -27.63
CA ALA A 594 21.68 11.88 -27.93
C ALA A 594 22.63 11.31 -26.85
N THR A 595 22.24 11.44 -25.58
CA THR A 595 22.99 10.91 -24.43
C THR A 595 23.08 9.39 -24.50
N VAL A 596 21.96 8.71 -24.80
CA VAL A 596 21.95 7.24 -24.96
C VAL A 596 22.79 6.78 -26.15
N ALA A 597 22.78 7.54 -27.25
CA ALA A 597 23.61 7.22 -28.42
C ALA A 597 25.11 7.36 -28.10
N ALA A 598 25.52 8.39 -27.36
CA ALA A 598 26.90 8.57 -26.92
C ALA A 598 27.37 7.41 -26.01
N ASP A 599 26.55 7.02 -25.05
CA ASP A 599 26.80 5.86 -24.18
C ASP A 599 27.04 4.57 -24.97
N ARG A 600 26.21 4.31 -26.00
CA ARG A 600 26.36 3.16 -26.89
C ARG A 600 27.71 3.19 -27.62
N ASP A 601 28.10 4.35 -28.13
CA ASP A 601 29.31 4.49 -28.95
C ASP A 601 30.60 4.36 -28.11
N GLU A 602 30.53 4.61 -26.80
CA GLU A 602 31.61 4.31 -25.85
C GLU A 602 31.72 2.81 -25.52
N LEU A 603 30.59 2.08 -25.52
CA LEU A 603 30.53 0.66 -25.15
C LEU A 603 30.73 -0.30 -26.34
N VAL A 604 30.35 0.10 -27.55
CA VAL A 604 30.42 -0.76 -28.74
C VAL A 604 31.14 -0.07 -29.88
N ARG A 605 32.20 -0.73 -30.39
CA ARG A 605 32.89 -0.34 -31.62
C ARG A 605 32.43 -1.24 -32.76
N TRP A 606 31.60 -0.68 -33.64
CA TRP A 606 31.15 -1.38 -34.84
C TRP A 606 32.30 -1.47 -35.86
N PRO A 607 32.63 -2.66 -36.38
CA PRO A 607 33.57 -2.78 -37.49
C PRO A 607 33.05 -2.01 -38.73
N PRO A 608 33.92 -1.42 -39.56
CA PRO A 608 33.51 -0.55 -40.68
C PRO A 608 32.67 -1.27 -41.75
N ASN A 609 32.70 -2.60 -41.78
CA ASN A 609 31.94 -3.46 -42.68
C ASN A 609 30.57 -3.91 -42.12
N TYR A 610 30.20 -3.51 -40.90
CA TYR A 610 28.90 -3.84 -40.32
C TYR A 610 27.82 -2.87 -40.81
N ALA A 611 26.64 -3.39 -41.15
CA ALA A 611 25.47 -2.56 -41.42
C ALA A 611 25.11 -1.76 -40.16
N ARG A 612 24.60 -0.53 -40.33
CA ARG A 612 24.18 0.30 -39.19
C ARG A 612 23.07 -0.44 -38.43
N PRO A 613 23.20 -0.62 -37.10
CA PRO A 613 22.17 -1.29 -36.31
C PRO A 613 20.89 -0.46 -36.29
N LEU A 614 19.75 -1.14 -36.12
CA LEU A 614 18.46 -0.49 -35.94
C LEU A 614 18.51 0.43 -34.71
N ASP A 615 18.04 1.66 -34.88
CA ASP A 615 17.85 2.58 -33.77
C ASP A 615 16.75 2.03 -32.84
N PRO A 616 17.03 1.79 -31.54
CA PRO A 616 16.02 1.31 -30.59
C PRO A 616 14.77 2.20 -30.52
N LEU A 617 14.87 3.48 -30.86
CA LEU A 617 13.74 4.42 -30.90
C LEU A 617 12.70 4.06 -31.95
N ARG A 618 13.05 3.21 -32.93
CA ARG A 618 12.12 2.68 -33.93
C ARG A 618 11.31 1.48 -33.43
N LEU A 619 11.68 0.91 -32.28
CA LEU A 619 10.92 -0.19 -31.68
C LEU A 619 9.65 0.37 -31.05
N ALA A 620 8.50 -0.22 -31.37
CA ALA A 620 7.20 0.20 -30.84
C ALA A 620 7.09 0.10 -29.30
N CYS A 621 8.01 -0.63 -28.66
CA CYS A 621 8.09 -0.75 -27.21
C CYS A 621 8.90 0.37 -26.54
N VAL A 622 9.55 1.26 -27.29
CA VAL A 622 10.28 2.44 -26.79
C VAL A 622 9.49 3.70 -27.12
N ARG A 623 9.31 4.59 -26.15
CA ARG A 623 8.55 5.84 -26.30
C ARG A 623 9.41 7.03 -25.92
N SER A 624 9.22 8.10 -26.68
CA SER A 624 9.57 9.46 -26.28
C SER A 624 8.35 10.05 -25.59
N THR A 625 8.48 10.51 -24.35
CA THR A 625 7.42 11.25 -23.66
C THR A 625 7.54 12.72 -23.98
N ASP A 626 6.42 13.37 -24.29
CA ASP A 626 6.38 14.83 -24.40
C ASP A 626 6.90 15.46 -23.12
N ALA A 627 7.82 16.39 -23.29
CA ALA A 627 8.38 17.10 -22.16
C ALA A 627 7.30 17.95 -21.49
N LEU A 628 7.34 18.02 -20.16
CA LEU A 628 6.74 19.15 -19.46
C LEU A 628 7.38 20.44 -19.99
N GLU A 629 6.61 21.53 -20.12
CA GLU A 629 7.06 22.79 -20.73
C GLU A 629 8.52 23.14 -20.35
N GLY A 630 9.42 23.12 -21.34
CA GLY A 630 10.84 23.49 -21.20
C GLY A 630 11.84 22.37 -20.94
N ALA A 631 11.43 21.12 -20.73
CA ALA A 631 12.34 19.98 -20.57
C ALA A 631 12.69 19.29 -21.93
N PRO A 632 13.78 18.52 -22.03
CA PRO A 632 13.99 17.63 -23.18
C PRO A 632 13.03 16.43 -23.12
N PRO A 633 12.61 15.87 -24.27
CA PRO A 633 11.77 14.68 -24.31
C PRO A 633 12.51 13.48 -23.69
N SER A 634 11.81 12.70 -22.86
CA SER A 634 12.41 11.58 -22.11
C SER A 634 12.17 10.25 -22.81
N LEU A 635 13.17 9.35 -22.77
CA LEU A 635 13.05 8.01 -23.31
C LEU A 635 12.63 6.99 -22.24
N ALA A 636 11.64 6.16 -22.57
CA ALA A 636 11.16 5.09 -21.69
C ALA A 636 10.65 3.87 -22.46
N PHE A 637 10.68 2.71 -21.83
CA PHE A 637 9.96 1.54 -22.34
C PHE A 637 8.47 1.63 -22.00
N THR A 638 7.65 1.10 -22.90
CA THR A 638 6.19 0.91 -22.74
C THR A 638 5.83 0.13 -21.47
N ASP A 639 6.58 -0.94 -21.20
CA ASP A 639 6.61 -1.63 -19.91
C ASP A 639 8.05 -1.58 -19.37
N PRO A 640 8.28 -1.06 -18.16
CA PRO A 640 9.60 -1.03 -17.54
C PRO A 640 10.25 -2.42 -17.40
N VAL A 641 9.44 -3.49 -17.26
CA VAL A 641 9.96 -4.87 -17.15
C VAL A 641 10.68 -5.32 -18.42
N LEU A 642 10.34 -4.78 -19.59
CA LEU A 642 11.08 -5.05 -20.82
C LEU A 642 12.51 -4.47 -20.76
N GLY A 643 12.67 -3.30 -20.14
CA GLY A 643 13.99 -2.71 -19.86
C GLY A 643 14.80 -3.60 -18.93
N ASP A 644 14.19 -4.06 -17.83
CA ASP A 644 14.82 -4.99 -16.88
C ASP A 644 15.25 -6.30 -17.55
N TYR A 645 14.39 -6.85 -18.41
CA TYR A 645 14.72 -8.05 -19.20
C TYR A 645 15.91 -7.83 -20.13
N LEU A 646 15.97 -6.69 -20.82
CA LEU A 646 17.06 -6.35 -21.74
C LEU A 646 18.39 -6.14 -21.00
N VAL A 647 18.37 -5.55 -19.80
CA VAL A 647 19.55 -5.47 -18.92
C VAL A 647 20.03 -6.86 -18.53
N ALA A 648 19.13 -7.72 -18.05
CA ALA A 648 19.47 -9.10 -17.70
C ALA A 648 19.96 -9.92 -18.92
N ARG A 649 19.40 -9.67 -20.12
CA ARG A 649 19.83 -10.29 -21.37
C ARG A 649 21.29 -9.95 -21.69
N LEU A 650 21.64 -8.66 -21.68
CA LEU A 650 23.01 -8.20 -21.94
C LEU A 650 24.02 -8.80 -20.95
N ILE A 651 23.71 -8.74 -19.65
CA ILE A 651 24.60 -9.27 -18.61
C ILE A 651 24.76 -10.79 -18.76
N ALA A 652 23.68 -11.53 -19.04
CA ALA A 652 23.76 -12.97 -19.25
C ALA A 652 24.61 -13.35 -20.47
N GLU A 653 24.57 -12.56 -21.54
CA GLU A 653 25.39 -12.75 -22.74
C GLU A 653 26.89 -12.55 -22.43
N GLU A 654 27.23 -11.47 -21.74
CA GLU A 654 28.63 -11.21 -21.33
C GLU A 654 29.17 -12.23 -20.33
N LEU A 655 28.34 -12.72 -19.42
CA LEU A 655 28.74 -13.79 -18.50
C LEU A 655 28.97 -15.13 -19.21
N ALA A 656 28.19 -15.41 -20.26
CA ALA A 656 28.42 -16.60 -21.08
C ALA A 656 29.77 -16.50 -21.83
N GLU A 657 30.07 -15.34 -22.42
CA GLU A 657 31.35 -15.06 -23.07
C GLU A 657 32.54 -15.14 -22.09
N LEU A 658 32.39 -14.61 -20.87
CA LEU A 658 33.40 -14.72 -19.81
C LEU A 658 33.68 -16.20 -19.46
N ALA A 659 32.64 -17.02 -19.31
CA ALA A 659 32.78 -18.44 -19.02
C ALA A 659 33.51 -19.17 -20.15
N GLU A 660 33.18 -18.86 -21.40
CA GLU A 660 33.87 -19.42 -22.56
C GLU A 660 35.34 -18.97 -22.64
N ALA A 661 35.62 -17.70 -22.33
CA ALA A 661 36.98 -17.19 -22.27
C ALA A 661 37.82 -17.93 -21.22
N ARG A 662 37.24 -18.22 -20.05
CA ARG A 662 37.86 -19.03 -19.00
C ARG A 662 38.15 -20.45 -19.47
N ILE A 663 37.20 -21.10 -20.12
CA ILE A 663 37.39 -22.45 -20.70
C ILE A 663 38.52 -22.45 -21.73
N ARG A 664 38.62 -21.41 -22.56
CA ARG A 664 39.72 -21.23 -23.53
C ARG A 664 41.07 -21.02 -22.82
N GLU A 665 41.09 -20.21 -21.78
CA GLU A 665 42.29 -19.93 -20.97
C GLU A 665 42.84 -21.20 -20.30
N LEU A 666 41.97 -22.04 -19.72
CA LEU A 666 42.36 -23.32 -19.11
C LEU A 666 43.02 -24.29 -20.10
N ARG A 667 42.74 -24.14 -21.40
CA ARG A 667 43.34 -24.92 -22.49
C ARG A 667 44.56 -24.24 -23.09
N SER A 668 44.86 -23.00 -22.71
CA SER A 668 45.97 -22.23 -23.24
C SER A 668 47.30 -22.68 -22.62
N ILE A 669 48.34 -22.75 -23.44
CA ILE A 669 49.73 -23.00 -23.00
C ILE A 669 50.27 -21.78 -22.21
N ARG A 670 49.71 -20.59 -22.45
CA ARG A 670 50.06 -19.34 -21.76
C ARG A 670 48.76 -18.71 -21.23
N PRO A 671 48.38 -18.99 -19.99
CA PRO A 671 47.17 -18.40 -19.41
C PRO A 671 47.37 -16.88 -19.27
N ALA A 672 46.38 -16.14 -19.72
CA ALA A 672 46.30 -14.69 -19.53
C ALA A 672 45.16 -14.43 -18.54
N PRO A 673 45.30 -13.43 -17.65
CA PRO A 673 44.24 -13.08 -16.71
C PRO A 673 42.95 -12.74 -17.47
N LEU A 674 41.82 -13.16 -16.91
CA LEU A 674 40.49 -12.85 -17.45
C LEU A 674 40.34 -11.33 -17.61
N ASP A 675 39.86 -10.91 -18.77
CA ASP A 675 39.52 -9.52 -19.03
C ASP A 675 38.07 -9.27 -18.61
N ASP A 676 37.88 -8.60 -17.48
CA ASP A 676 36.58 -8.20 -16.95
C ASP A 676 36.24 -6.73 -17.27
N SER A 677 37.01 -6.05 -18.14
CA SER A 677 36.87 -4.60 -18.39
C SER A 677 35.46 -4.20 -18.85
N PHE A 678 34.83 -5.01 -19.71
CA PHE A 678 33.46 -4.75 -20.17
C PHE A 678 32.45 -5.06 -19.07
N LEU A 679 32.60 -6.20 -18.38
CA LEU A 679 31.73 -6.58 -17.26
C LEU A 679 31.76 -5.52 -16.14
N TYR A 680 32.93 -4.94 -15.85
CA TYR A 680 33.07 -3.82 -14.93
C TYR A 680 32.32 -2.57 -15.43
N ALA A 681 32.38 -2.24 -16.72
CA ALA A 681 31.60 -1.13 -17.28
C ALA A 681 30.08 -1.34 -17.12
N LEU A 682 29.60 -2.58 -17.24
CA LEU A 682 28.19 -2.94 -17.06
C LEU A 682 27.74 -2.97 -15.59
N LEU A 683 28.60 -3.42 -14.67
CA LEU A 683 28.20 -3.73 -13.30
C LEU A 683 28.65 -2.70 -12.24
N SER A 684 29.40 -1.66 -12.60
CA SER A 684 30.00 -0.73 -11.63
C SER A 684 29.23 0.57 -11.36
N PHE A 685 27.99 0.73 -11.83
CA PHE A 685 27.24 1.99 -11.64
C PHE A 685 25.99 1.87 -10.76
N THR A 686 25.28 0.73 -10.80
CA THR A 686 24.03 0.56 -10.05
C THR A 686 23.86 -0.91 -9.65
N PRO A 687 23.50 -1.21 -8.40
CA PRO A 687 23.20 -2.58 -7.99
C PRO A 687 22.04 -3.16 -8.80
N LEU A 688 22.17 -4.40 -9.28
CA LEU A 688 21.13 -5.11 -10.03
C LEU A 688 19.87 -5.33 -9.18
N SER A 689 20.02 -5.37 -7.85
CA SER A 689 18.94 -5.53 -6.87
C SER A 689 17.94 -4.37 -6.85
N VAL A 690 18.28 -3.21 -7.41
CA VAL A 690 17.38 -2.04 -7.48
C VAL A 690 16.04 -2.42 -8.14
N SER A 691 16.09 -3.20 -9.22
CA SER A 691 14.91 -3.88 -9.76
C SER A 691 14.92 -5.35 -9.35
N GLY A 692 13.86 -5.81 -8.67
CA GLY A 692 13.72 -7.23 -8.34
C GLY A 692 13.60 -8.15 -9.57
N GLU A 693 13.25 -7.59 -10.74
CA GLU A 693 13.09 -8.36 -11.97
C GLU A 693 14.42 -8.71 -12.63
N VAL A 694 15.44 -7.85 -12.52
CA VAL A 694 16.74 -8.06 -13.18
C VAL A 694 17.45 -9.33 -12.66
N PRO A 695 17.65 -9.52 -11.33
CA PRO A 695 18.25 -10.76 -10.81
C PRO A 695 17.42 -12.01 -11.14
N ARG A 696 16.08 -11.90 -11.16
CA ARG A 696 15.18 -13.00 -11.52
C ARG A 696 15.37 -13.44 -12.98
N PHE A 697 15.30 -12.50 -13.93
CA PHE A 697 15.52 -12.79 -15.35
C PHE A 697 16.94 -13.28 -15.61
N LEU A 698 17.92 -12.70 -14.93
CA LEU A 698 19.31 -13.14 -15.03
C LEU A 698 19.44 -14.60 -14.59
N THR A 699 18.87 -14.97 -13.44
CA THR A 699 18.84 -16.36 -12.95
C THR A 699 18.17 -17.30 -13.94
N GLU A 700 17.00 -16.93 -14.49
CA GLU A 700 16.30 -17.73 -15.49
C GLU A 700 17.14 -17.95 -16.76
N ARG A 701 17.84 -16.93 -17.23
CA ARG A 701 18.71 -17.02 -18.41
C ARG A 701 19.97 -17.85 -18.13
N LEU A 702 20.63 -17.65 -17.00
CA LEU A 702 21.83 -18.41 -16.64
C LEU A 702 21.55 -19.90 -16.46
N ARG A 703 20.33 -20.28 -16.07
CA ARG A 703 19.89 -21.69 -16.01
C ARG A 703 19.87 -22.37 -17.39
N LEU A 704 19.83 -21.62 -18.49
CA LEU A 704 19.90 -22.15 -19.85
C LEU A 704 21.31 -22.59 -20.26
N LEU A 705 22.35 -22.09 -19.58
CA LEU A 705 23.74 -22.52 -19.81
C LEU A 705 23.92 -23.99 -19.40
N SER A 706 24.83 -24.70 -20.06
CA SER A 706 25.17 -26.08 -19.66
C SER A 706 25.78 -26.12 -18.25
N ALA A 707 25.64 -27.25 -17.54
CA ALA A 707 26.15 -27.39 -16.17
C ALA A 707 27.65 -27.07 -16.07
N HIS A 708 28.46 -27.58 -17.00
CA HIS A 708 29.89 -27.33 -17.06
C HIS A 708 30.23 -25.84 -17.23
N VAL A 709 29.54 -25.13 -18.14
CA VAL A 709 29.75 -23.68 -18.34
C VAL A 709 29.39 -22.90 -17.09
N ARG A 710 28.34 -23.28 -16.37
CA ARG A 710 27.97 -22.64 -15.10
C ARG A 710 29.00 -22.86 -14.01
N ASP A 711 29.58 -24.05 -13.92
CA ASP A 711 30.61 -24.35 -12.90
C ASP A 711 31.86 -23.48 -13.12
N GLU A 712 32.33 -23.37 -14.37
CA GLU A 712 33.45 -22.49 -14.72
C GLU A 712 33.14 -21.01 -14.47
N LEU A 713 31.92 -20.57 -14.77
CA LEU A 713 31.47 -19.21 -14.48
C LEU A 713 31.49 -18.92 -12.98
N ARG A 714 31.06 -19.85 -12.12
CA ARG A 714 31.13 -19.67 -10.65
C ARG A 714 32.56 -19.47 -10.17
N LEU A 715 33.50 -20.25 -10.69
CA LEU A 715 34.92 -20.13 -10.35
C LEU A 715 35.49 -18.79 -10.80
N ALA A 716 35.19 -18.37 -12.03
CA ALA A 716 35.61 -17.06 -12.55
C ALA A 716 35.07 -15.90 -11.72
N LEU A 717 33.77 -15.92 -11.37
CA LEU A 717 33.15 -14.89 -10.52
C LEU A 717 33.75 -14.86 -9.11
N ALA A 718 34.03 -16.02 -8.53
CA ALA A 718 34.67 -16.13 -7.22
C ALA A 718 36.11 -15.57 -7.24
N ASP A 719 36.87 -15.84 -8.30
CA ASP A 719 38.21 -15.27 -8.53
C ASP A 719 38.13 -13.74 -8.63
N LEU A 720 37.23 -13.20 -9.46
CA LEU A 720 37.03 -11.75 -9.62
C LEU A 720 36.64 -11.07 -8.30
N LEU A 721 35.74 -11.67 -7.52
CA LEU A 721 35.31 -11.11 -6.23
C LEU A 721 36.43 -11.14 -5.18
N ARG A 722 37.32 -12.14 -5.22
CA ARG A 722 38.51 -12.22 -4.35
C ARG A 722 39.59 -11.21 -4.70
N GLU A 723 39.72 -10.87 -5.98
CA GLU A 723 40.73 -9.95 -6.51
C GLU A 723 40.26 -8.49 -6.61
N ALA A 724 38.95 -8.26 -6.48
CA ALA A 724 38.35 -6.94 -6.53
C ALA A 724 39.08 -5.94 -5.61
N GLY A 725 39.50 -4.81 -6.20
CA GLY A 725 40.22 -3.73 -5.51
C GLY A 725 41.76 -3.84 -5.50
N ARG A 726 42.36 -4.95 -5.94
CA ARG A 726 43.83 -5.13 -5.92
C ARG A 726 44.55 -4.78 -7.22
N HIS A 727 43.85 -4.81 -8.36
CA HIS A 727 44.40 -4.47 -9.68
C HIS A 727 43.34 -3.72 -10.47
N ARG A 728 43.64 -2.49 -10.94
CA ARG A 728 42.83 -1.86 -11.98
C ARG A 728 43.73 -1.45 -13.13
N ARG A 729 43.58 -2.17 -14.24
CA ARG A 729 44.17 -1.80 -15.53
C ARG A 729 43.31 -0.69 -16.12
N GLU A 730 43.97 0.31 -16.70
CA GLU A 730 43.30 1.42 -17.38
C GLU A 730 42.29 0.87 -18.41
N ALA A 731 41.01 1.11 -18.16
CA ALA A 731 39.93 0.37 -18.80
C ALA A 731 39.65 0.93 -20.20
N HIS A 732 39.59 0.04 -21.19
CA HIS A 732 39.20 0.33 -22.58
C HIS A 732 37.86 1.07 -22.73
N TYR A 733 37.03 1.07 -21.68
CA TYR A 733 35.69 1.67 -21.61
C TYR A 733 35.62 2.88 -20.64
N GLY A 734 36.75 3.52 -20.31
CA GLY A 734 36.80 4.64 -19.35
C GLY A 734 36.00 5.90 -19.74
N GLY A 735 35.61 6.01 -21.01
CA GLY A 735 34.73 7.07 -21.54
C GLY A 735 33.25 6.84 -21.22
N TYR A 736 32.81 5.59 -20.98
CA TYR A 736 31.46 5.30 -20.53
C TYR A 736 31.26 5.77 -19.07
N ARG A 737 30.58 6.90 -18.91
CA ARG A 737 30.29 7.54 -17.62
C ARG A 737 28.83 7.99 -17.57
N PRO A 738 27.88 7.04 -17.48
CA PRO A 738 26.47 7.37 -17.46
C PRO A 738 26.10 8.29 -16.29
N VAL A 739 26.85 8.16 -15.20
CA VAL A 739 26.69 8.91 -13.95
C VAL A 739 28.06 9.15 -13.36
N ASP A 740 28.25 10.32 -12.74
CA ASP A 740 29.49 10.65 -12.06
C ASP A 740 29.56 9.95 -10.70
N LEU A 741 30.42 8.94 -10.59
CA LEU A 741 30.65 8.15 -9.38
C LEU A 741 32.15 8.03 -9.10
N GLY A 742 32.51 8.20 -7.83
CA GLY A 742 33.87 7.94 -7.36
C GLY A 742 34.27 6.47 -7.46
N ALA A 743 35.57 6.18 -7.46
CA ALA A 743 36.09 4.82 -7.60
C ALA A 743 35.56 3.85 -6.54
N ALA A 744 35.43 4.30 -5.28
CA ALA A 744 34.92 3.48 -4.19
C ALA A 744 33.43 3.10 -4.37
N ALA A 745 32.60 4.04 -4.85
CA ALA A 745 31.20 3.76 -5.18
C ALA A 745 31.08 2.78 -6.35
N ARG A 746 31.96 2.91 -7.34
CA ARG A 746 32.02 1.97 -8.47
C ARG A 746 32.43 0.57 -8.03
N ASP A 747 33.41 0.44 -7.14
CA ASP A 747 33.82 -0.84 -6.58
C ASP A 747 32.73 -1.47 -5.72
N ALA A 748 32.03 -0.66 -4.94
CA ALA A 748 30.91 -1.11 -4.12
C ALA A 748 29.81 -1.71 -5.00
N ALA A 749 29.37 -0.99 -6.04
CA ALA A 749 28.38 -1.49 -6.99
C ALA A 749 28.86 -2.75 -7.73
N TYR A 750 30.11 -2.74 -8.20
CA TYR A 750 30.69 -3.88 -8.92
C TYR A 750 30.73 -5.15 -8.07
N THR A 751 31.28 -5.06 -6.86
CA THR A 751 31.42 -6.22 -5.96
C THR A 751 30.08 -6.72 -5.43
N ALA A 752 29.11 -5.83 -5.17
CA ALA A 752 27.75 -6.23 -4.84
C ALA A 752 27.09 -6.99 -6.01
N ASN A 753 27.28 -6.50 -7.25
CA ASN A 753 26.73 -7.14 -8.44
C ASN A 753 27.38 -8.49 -8.76
N LEU A 754 28.70 -8.61 -8.59
CA LEU A 754 29.38 -9.90 -8.70
C LEU A 754 28.81 -10.91 -7.70
N MET A 755 28.53 -10.49 -6.47
CA MET A 755 27.90 -11.37 -5.47
C MET A 755 26.48 -11.77 -5.90
N LEU A 756 25.65 -10.84 -6.37
CA LEU A 756 24.30 -11.12 -6.87
C LEU A 756 24.33 -12.11 -8.04
N VAL A 757 25.23 -11.91 -9.00
CA VAL A 757 25.42 -12.82 -10.14
C VAL A 757 25.90 -14.19 -9.66
N LEU A 758 26.85 -14.24 -8.73
CA LEU A 758 27.37 -15.49 -8.18
C LEU A 758 26.25 -16.31 -7.52
N VAL A 759 25.39 -15.68 -6.71
CA VAL A 759 24.21 -16.31 -6.12
C VAL A 759 23.26 -16.83 -7.22
N ALA A 760 23.01 -16.04 -8.26
CA ALA A 760 22.16 -16.43 -9.39
C ALA A 760 22.69 -17.66 -10.16
N VAL A 761 24.01 -17.73 -10.43
CA VAL A 761 24.64 -18.89 -11.10
C VAL A 761 24.73 -20.11 -10.18
N HIS A 762 24.93 -19.88 -8.86
CA HIS A 762 24.95 -20.96 -7.87
C HIS A 762 23.57 -21.64 -7.78
N GLY A 763 22.50 -20.85 -7.84
CA GLY A 763 21.12 -21.35 -7.82
C GLY A 763 20.64 -21.73 -6.42
N GLY A 764 21.29 -21.20 -5.38
CA GLY A 764 21.03 -21.50 -3.98
C GLY A 764 21.98 -20.74 -3.06
N ALA A 765 22.14 -21.25 -1.84
CA ALA A 765 22.97 -20.66 -0.81
C ALA A 765 24.46 -20.76 -1.15
N VAL A 766 25.22 -19.67 -1.00
CA VAL A 766 26.66 -19.61 -1.25
C VAL A 766 27.41 -19.62 0.09
N PRO A 767 28.13 -20.69 0.44
CA PRO A 767 28.93 -20.75 1.65
C PRO A 767 30.17 -19.84 1.52
N LEU A 768 30.29 -18.84 2.39
CA LEU A 768 31.37 -17.85 2.28
C LEU A 768 32.75 -18.42 2.58
N ARG A 769 32.83 -19.52 3.32
CA ARG A 769 34.08 -20.24 3.55
C ARG A 769 34.68 -20.83 2.27
N GLU A 770 33.85 -21.29 1.33
CA GLU A 770 34.32 -21.77 0.03
C GLU A 770 34.83 -20.61 -0.85
N LEU A 771 34.22 -19.44 -0.70
CA LEU A 771 34.58 -18.24 -1.46
C LEU A 771 35.85 -17.55 -0.94
N PHE A 772 35.99 -17.37 0.38
CA PHE A 772 37.01 -16.54 1.00
C PHE A 772 37.99 -17.29 1.92
N GLY A 773 37.77 -18.58 2.19
CA GLY A 773 38.59 -19.37 3.11
C GLY A 773 38.35 -19.02 4.58
N ALA A 774 39.38 -19.16 5.42
CA ALA A 774 39.27 -18.98 6.87
C ALA A 774 38.89 -17.55 7.32
N ASP A 775 39.19 -16.53 6.51
CA ASP A 775 38.88 -15.12 6.81
C ASP A 775 37.52 -14.67 6.28
N ALA A 776 36.62 -15.61 5.95
CA ALA A 776 35.35 -15.33 5.26
C ALA A 776 34.51 -14.26 5.95
N ALA A 777 34.31 -14.35 7.27
CA ALA A 777 33.52 -13.37 8.00
C ALA A 777 34.13 -11.96 7.98
N ALA A 778 35.47 -11.85 8.08
CA ALA A 778 36.14 -10.55 8.05
C ALA A 778 36.07 -9.90 6.65
N ARG A 779 36.28 -10.69 5.60
CA ARG A 779 36.17 -10.21 4.21
C ARG A 779 34.75 -9.82 3.84
N TRP A 780 33.76 -10.63 4.24
CA TRP A 780 32.36 -10.30 4.03
C TRP A 780 31.99 -8.98 4.69
N ARG A 781 32.30 -8.80 5.98
CA ARG A 781 32.03 -7.55 6.70
C ARG A 781 32.70 -6.35 6.00
N SER A 782 33.94 -6.51 5.53
CA SER A 782 34.63 -5.45 4.79
C SER A 782 33.87 -5.04 3.52
N LEU A 783 33.35 -6.00 2.75
CA LEU A 783 32.54 -5.73 1.56
C LEU A 783 31.19 -5.12 1.93
N ALA A 784 30.48 -5.71 2.88
CA ALA A 784 29.16 -5.24 3.32
C ALA A 784 29.20 -3.81 3.87
N HIS A 785 30.24 -3.46 4.64
CA HIS A 785 30.45 -2.08 5.10
C HIS A 785 30.84 -1.12 3.98
N LEU A 786 31.64 -1.56 3.00
CA LEU A 786 31.91 -0.77 1.79
C LEU A 786 30.59 -0.45 1.09
N TRP A 787 29.74 -1.46 0.84
CA TRP A 787 28.44 -1.29 0.22
C TRP A 787 27.54 -0.33 1.02
N ARG A 788 27.40 -0.54 2.33
CA ARG A 788 26.60 0.33 3.20
C ARG A 788 27.08 1.78 3.19
N SER A 789 28.39 2.00 3.08
CA SER A 789 28.96 3.35 3.09
C SER A 789 28.83 4.08 1.75
N GLN A 790 28.80 3.36 0.63
CA GLN A 790 28.88 3.96 -0.71
C GLN A 790 27.55 3.94 -1.48
N LEU A 791 26.67 2.99 -1.22
CA LEU A 791 25.37 2.89 -1.89
C LEU A 791 24.37 3.90 -1.28
N SER A 792 23.45 4.42 -2.11
CA SER A 792 22.34 5.23 -1.58
C SER A 792 21.46 4.40 -0.62
N PRO A 793 20.67 5.04 0.27
CA PRO A 793 19.76 4.31 1.16
C PRO A 793 18.90 3.30 0.42
N GLU A 794 18.34 3.68 -0.73
CA GLU A 794 17.45 2.81 -1.50
C GLU A 794 18.18 1.66 -2.21
N GLN A 795 19.38 1.93 -2.73
CA GLN A 795 20.24 0.90 -3.31
C GLN A 795 20.66 -0.13 -2.25
N TRP A 796 20.97 0.33 -1.03
CA TRP A 796 21.28 -0.54 0.09
C TRP A 796 20.06 -1.38 0.52
N THR A 797 18.89 -0.76 0.73
CA THR A 797 17.65 -1.47 1.04
C THR A 797 17.34 -2.52 -0.03
N SER A 798 17.53 -2.20 -1.31
CA SER A 798 17.33 -3.17 -2.39
C SER A 798 18.23 -4.41 -2.25
N LEU A 799 19.47 -4.23 -1.78
CA LEU A 799 20.45 -5.30 -1.61
C LEU A 799 20.11 -6.17 -0.40
N THR A 800 19.75 -5.57 0.74
CA THR A 800 19.32 -6.30 1.95
C THR A 800 18.02 -7.06 1.76
N ASP A 801 17.21 -6.65 0.77
CA ASP A 801 16.00 -7.35 0.37
C ASP A 801 16.24 -8.52 -0.60
N THR A 802 17.37 -8.51 -1.30
CA THR A 802 17.71 -9.54 -2.29
C THR A 802 18.64 -10.60 -1.71
N LEU A 803 19.48 -10.24 -0.74
CA LEU A 803 20.47 -11.11 -0.12
C LEU A 803 20.25 -11.19 1.39
N ARG A 804 20.38 -12.40 1.94
CA ARG A 804 20.36 -12.66 3.37
C ARG A 804 21.63 -13.40 3.78
N VAL A 805 22.16 -13.09 4.95
CA VAL A 805 23.34 -13.76 5.50
C VAL A 805 22.94 -14.40 6.82
N ASP A 806 23.21 -15.69 6.93
CA ASP A 806 23.01 -16.47 8.14
C ASP A 806 24.33 -17.09 8.61
N ASP A 807 24.37 -17.43 9.90
CA ASP A 807 25.35 -18.35 10.47
C ASP A 807 24.83 -19.78 10.29
N ASP A 808 25.65 -20.70 9.77
CA ASP A 808 25.28 -22.10 9.57
C ASP A 808 25.27 -22.93 10.87
N GLY A 809 25.51 -22.28 12.02
CA GLY A 809 25.58 -22.90 13.34
C GLY A 809 26.97 -23.45 13.69
N SER A 810 27.90 -23.46 12.73
CA SER A 810 29.31 -23.79 12.94
C SER A 810 30.20 -22.55 13.09
N GLY A 811 29.61 -21.35 12.99
CA GLY A 811 30.33 -20.06 12.98
C GLY A 811 30.75 -19.60 11.59
N ASP A 812 30.40 -20.37 10.55
CA ASP A 812 30.61 -20.01 9.15
C ASP A 812 29.38 -19.30 8.58
N LEU A 813 29.61 -18.31 7.72
CA LEU A 813 28.54 -17.49 7.14
C LEU A 813 28.10 -18.03 5.77
N VAL A 814 26.80 -17.99 5.51
CA VAL A 814 26.20 -18.42 4.25
C VAL A 814 25.32 -17.30 3.70
N VAL A 815 25.49 -16.99 2.40
CA VAL A 815 24.66 -16.00 1.69
C VAL A 815 23.53 -16.71 0.97
N HIS A 816 22.30 -16.31 1.21
CA HIS A 816 21.10 -16.83 0.56
C HIS A 816 20.49 -15.79 -0.37
N PRO A 817 19.94 -16.20 -1.53
CA PRO A 817 18.95 -15.37 -2.21
C PRO A 817 17.70 -15.25 -1.34
N CYS A 818 17.13 -14.06 -1.25
CA CYS A 818 15.82 -13.86 -0.67
C CYS A 818 14.75 -14.19 -1.73
N ASP A 819 14.09 -15.35 -1.61
CA ASP A 819 12.97 -15.73 -2.49
C ASP A 819 11.63 -15.04 -2.08
N GLY A 820 11.70 -13.88 -1.44
CA GLY A 820 10.52 -13.18 -0.89
C GLY A 820 9.92 -13.83 0.36
N ALA A 821 10.47 -14.94 0.84
CA ALA A 821 10.09 -15.52 2.13
C ALA A 821 10.62 -14.63 3.28
N PRO A 822 9.76 -14.19 4.22
CA PRO A 822 10.19 -13.34 5.32
C PRO A 822 11.18 -14.10 6.20
N PRO A 823 12.13 -13.41 6.86
CA PRO A 823 12.89 -14.03 7.93
C PRO A 823 11.92 -14.62 8.96
N THR A 824 12.23 -15.81 9.47
CA THR A 824 11.35 -16.59 10.36
C THR A 824 10.90 -15.84 11.62
N ASP A 825 11.58 -14.74 11.97
CA ASP A 825 11.24 -13.81 13.04
C ASP A 825 11.40 -12.35 12.59
N ASP A 826 10.67 -11.92 11.54
CA ASP A 826 10.57 -10.49 11.20
C ASP A 826 9.89 -9.72 12.36
N PRO A 827 10.57 -8.77 13.03
CA PRO A 827 10.00 -7.94 14.09
C PRO A 827 8.99 -6.90 13.55
N GLY A 828 8.14 -7.27 12.59
CA GLY A 828 7.09 -6.42 12.03
C GLY A 828 7.49 -5.79 10.70
N ALA A 829 6.96 -6.35 9.62
CA ALA A 829 7.21 -5.95 8.23
C ALA A 829 6.86 -4.49 7.89
N GLN A 830 6.05 -3.82 8.72
CA GLN A 830 5.65 -2.41 8.55
C GLN A 830 6.22 -1.51 9.67
N THR A 831 7.38 -1.87 10.22
CA THR A 831 8.06 -1.16 11.31
C THR A 831 9.51 -0.83 10.95
N ASP A 832 10.12 0.15 11.64
CA ASP A 832 11.54 0.49 11.42
C ASP A 832 12.50 -0.65 11.82
N LEU A 833 12.09 -1.53 12.76
CA LEU A 833 12.94 -2.62 13.23
C LEU A 833 13.13 -3.73 12.20
N GLY A 834 12.18 -3.92 11.28
CA GLY A 834 12.35 -4.87 10.17
C GLY A 834 13.46 -4.44 9.20
N GLU A 835 13.70 -3.14 9.04
CA GLU A 835 14.84 -2.61 8.27
C GLU A 835 16.15 -2.83 9.04
N VAL A 836 16.18 -2.50 10.33
CA VAL A 836 17.35 -2.72 11.20
C VAL A 836 17.74 -4.21 11.25
N ALA A 837 16.76 -5.11 11.27
CA ALA A 837 17.00 -6.55 11.25
C ALA A 837 17.65 -7.03 9.95
N ARG A 838 17.16 -6.57 8.80
CA ARG A 838 17.75 -6.87 7.49
C ARG A 838 19.16 -6.29 7.35
N ASP A 839 19.37 -5.06 7.82
CA ASP A 839 20.69 -4.43 7.86
C ASP A 839 21.68 -5.24 8.69
N ALA A 840 21.29 -5.59 9.92
CA ALA A 840 22.14 -6.35 10.84
C ALA A 840 22.44 -7.76 10.31
N ALA A 841 21.48 -8.39 9.63
CA ALA A 841 21.66 -9.66 8.91
C ALA A 841 22.72 -9.53 7.82
N LEU A 842 22.54 -8.64 6.84
CA LEU A 842 23.47 -8.52 5.72
C LEU A 842 24.88 -8.09 6.18
N LEU A 843 24.98 -7.21 7.19
CA LEU A 843 26.26 -6.80 7.78
C LEU A 843 26.93 -7.89 8.63
N ALA A 844 26.25 -8.99 8.93
CA ALA A 844 26.67 -10.00 9.90
C ALA A 844 27.07 -9.37 11.26
N ASP A 845 26.26 -8.41 11.71
CA ASP A 845 26.42 -7.70 12.99
C ASP A 845 25.70 -8.45 14.12
N GLY A 846 26.43 -9.38 14.74
CA GLY A 846 25.94 -10.15 15.88
C GLY A 846 25.63 -9.31 17.12
N GLY A 847 26.11 -8.07 17.23
CA GLY A 847 25.75 -7.15 18.33
C GLY A 847 24.30 -6.69 18.18
N THR A 848 23.98 -6.09 17.03
CA THR A 848 22.63 -5.61 16.72
C THR A 848 21.62 -6.75 16.66
N GLN A 849 21.97 -7.90 16.08
CA GLN A 849 21.08 -9.07 16.06
C GLN A 849 20.69 -9.55 17.47
N ARG A 850 21.63 -9.55 18.42
CA ARG A 850 21.34 -9.91 19.82
C ARG A 850 20.42 -8.90 20.50
N LEU A 851 20.59 -7.60 20.22
CA LEU A 851 19.69 -6.56 20.71
C LEU A 851 18.29 -6.71 20.13
N LEU A 852 18.17 -6.97 18.83
CA LEU A 852 16.89 -7.23 18.17
C LEU A 852 16.18 -8.46 18.74
N HIS A 853 16.92 -9.55 18.97
CA HIS A 853 16.40 -10.73 19.63
C HIS A 853 15.89 -10.41 21.05
N ALA A 854 16.63 -9.61 21.82
CA ALA A 854 16.21 -9.18 23.16
C ALA A 854 14.95 -8.29 23.12
N LEU A 855 14.78 -7.48 22.07
CA LEU A 855 13.63 -6.58 21.90
C LEU A 855 12.41 -7.29 21.28
N SER A 856 12.58 -8.42 20.60
CA SER A 856 11.52 -9.15 19.87
C SER A 856 10.19 -9.31 20.64
N PRO A 857 10.17 -9.66 21.96
CA PRO A 857 8.92 -9.72 22.72
C PRO A 857 8.16 -8.40 22.78
N LEU A 858 8.87 -7.26 22.89
CA LEU A 858 8.28 -5.93 22.92
C LEU A 858 7.72 -5.55 21.55
N VAL A 859 8.40 -5.95 20.49
CA VAL A 859 7.95 -5.69 19.12
C VAL A 859 6.65 -6.43 18.81
N ARG A 860 6.51 -7.68 19.28
CA ARG A 860 5.26 -8.42 19.15
C ARG A 860 4.09 -7.75 19.90
N LEU A 861 4.38 -7.06 21.01
CA LEU A 861 3.38 -6.38 21.84
C LEU A 861 3.01 -4.99 21.32
N PHE A 862 4.00 -4.19 20.92
CA PHE A 862 3.83 -2.77 20.57
C PHE A 862 3.89 -2.51 19.06
N GLY A 863 4.16 -3.53 18.25
CA GLY A 863 4.36 -3.36 16.81
C GLY A 863 5.54 -2.42 16.53
N GLY A 864 5.31 -1.39 15.72
CA GLY A 864 6.35 -0.46 15.29
C GLY A 864 6.74 0.64 16.28
N ASP A 865 6.00 0.81 17.38
CA ASP A 865 6.26 1.88 18.35
C ASP A 865 7.36 1.53 19.38
N VAL A 866 8.36 0.76 18.95
CA VAL A 866 9.54 0.43 19.76
C VAL A 866 10.68 1.41 19.51
N THR A 867 10.77 1.98 18.30
CA THR A 867 11.79 2.97 17.90
C THR A 867 11.38 4.40 18.26
N ALA A 868 12.37 5.26 18.53
CA ALA A 868 12.14 6.68 18.79
C ALA A 868 11.46 7.34 17.59
N ARG A 869 10.56 8.29 17.84
CA ARG A 869 9.83 9.01 16.78
C ARG A 869 10.64 10.24 16.32
N ASP A 870 10.44 10.63 15.06
CA ASP A 870 11.03 11.86 14.52
C ASP A 870 10.69 13.06 15.42
N GLY A 871 11.70 13.88 15.74
CA GLY A 871 11.56 15.03 16.64
C GLY A 871 11.99 14.79 18.09
N GLY A 872 12.51 13.61 18.42
CA GLY A 872 13.04 13.31 19.77
C GLY A 872 11.99 12.81 20.76
N ASP A 873 10.77 12.58 20.29
CA ASP A 873 9.71 11.98 21.10
C ASP A 873 10.01 10.50 21.41
N VAL A 874 9.85 10.12 22.68
CA VAL A 874 10.04 8.75 23.13
C VAL A 874 9.00 7.80 22.50
N SER A 875 9.41 6.54 22.30
CA SER A 875 8.53 5.51 21.75
C SER A 875 7.50 5.04 22.78
N ASP A 876 6.41 4.42 22.31
CA ASP A 876 5.39 3.90 23.22
C ASP A 876 5.94 2.76 24.08
N ALA A 877 6.84 1.94 23.50
CA ALA A 877 7.58 0.94 24.27
C ALA A 877 8.51 1.59 25.30
N HIS A 878 9.19 2.69 24.96
CA HIS A 878 10.04 3.42 25.90
C HIS A 878 9.22 3.92 27.09
N ALA A 879 8.06 4.54 26.85
CA ALA A 879 7.18 5.01 27.92
C ALA A 879 6.78 3.86 28.85
N VAL A 880 6.38 2.71 28.32
CA VAL A 880 6.00 1.54 29.14
C VAL A 880 7.19 0.94 29.89
N LEU A 881 8.36 0.83 29.26
CA LEU A 881 9.58 0.32 29.91
C LEU A 881 10.10 1.25 31.00
N ALA A 882 10.06 2.57 30.78
CA ALA A 882 10.40 3.57 31.78
C ALA A 882 9.49 3.42 33.01
N LEU A 883 8.19 3.20 32.80
CA LEU A 883 7.25 2.93 33.89
C LEU A 883 7.51 1.59 34.60
N ALA A 884 7.94 0.55 33.89
CA ALA A 884 8.11 -0.80 34.43
C ALA A 884 9.45 -1.01 35.17
N PHE A 885 10.52 -0.41 34.65
CA PHE A 885 11.90 -0.72 35.04
C PHE A 885 12.77 0.51 35.28
N GLY A 886 12.53 1.61 34.56
CA GLY A 886 13.37 2.82 34.59
C GLY A 886 12.93 3.87 35.61
N SER A 887 11.86 3.61 36.37
CA SER A 887 11.16 4.67 37.08
C SER A 887 12.02 5.39 38.11
N SER A 888 13.00 4.73 38.73
CA SER A 888 13.93 5.33 39.70
C SER A 888 14.87 6.38 39.10
N GLU A 889 15.16 6.32 37.80
CA GLU A 889 16.14 7.18 37.12
C GLU A 889 15.49 8.27 36.26
N THR A 890 14.23 8.09 35.86
CA THR A 890 13.46 9.06 35.07
C THR A 890 13.03 10.26 35.93
N ASP A 891 13.07 11.49 35.40
CA ASP A 891 12.55 12.68 36.10
C ASP A 891 11.03 12.60 36.30
N ASP A 892 10.53 13.26 37.33
CA ASP A 892 9.11 13.24 37.69
C ASP A 892 8.18 13.79 36.58
N ALA A 893 8.60 14.82 35.85
CA ALA A 893 7.79 15.38 34.76
C ALA A 893 7.68 14.40 33.58
N GLU A 894 8.79 13.75 33.26
CA GLU A 894 8.88 12.73 32.21
C GLU A 894 8.10 11.46 32.59
N LEU A 895 8.13 11.06 33.87
CA LEU A 895 7.34 9.94 34.38
C LEU A 895 5.82 10.19 34.24
N VAL A 896 5.36 11.42 34.50
CA VAL A 896 3.96 11.81 34.29
C VAL A 896 3.59 11.77 32.81
N ALA A 897 4.44 12.30 31.92
CA ALA A 897 4.23 12.22 30.48
C ALA A 897 4.15 10.77 29.97
N CYS A 898 5.01 9.87 30.50
CA CYS A 898 4.95 8.44 30.20
C CYS A 898 3.61 7.82 30.60
N TYR A 899 3.06 8.19 31.76
CA TYR A 899 1.73 7.73 32.18
C TYR A 899 0.62 8.26 31.28
N GLU A 900 0.60 9.55 30.94
CA GLU A 900 -0.44 10.12 30.07
C GLU A 900 -0.46 9.39 28.72
N ARG A 901 0.73 9.14 28.16
CA ARG A 901 0.89 8.41 26.92
C ARG A 901 0.45 6.95 27.04
N ALA A 902 0.87 6.24 28.09
CA ALA A 902 0.48 4.85 28.29
C ALA A 902 -1.04 4.70 28.50
N PHE A 903 -1.69 5.63 29.20
CA PHE A 903 -3.16 5.61 29.31
C PHE A 903 -3.86 5.91 27.99
N ALA A 904 -3.31 6.80 27.14
CA ALA A 904 -3.82 7.02 25.79
C ALA A 904 -3.69 5.75 24.91
N MET A 905 -2.58 5.00 25.03
CA MET A 905 -2.41 3.73 24.32
C MET A 905 -3.47 2.68 24.71
N ALA A 906 -3.87 2.66 25.99
CA ALA A 906 -4.90 1.76 26.47
C ALA A 906 -6.22 1.92 25.68
N ASP A 907 -6.51 3.11 25.15
CA ASP A 907 -7.70 3.38 24.35
C ASP A 907 -7.72 2.75 22.96
N ALA A 908 -6.58 2.30 22.45
CA ALA A 908 -6.49 1.53 21.21
C ALA A 908 -6.67 0.01 21.44
N LEU A 909 -6.46 -0.49 22.66
CA LEU A 909 -6.48 -1.93 22.96
C LEU A 909 -7.90 -2.52 23.06
N GLY A 910 -8.01 -3.81 22.72
CA GLY A 910 -9.21 -4.63 22.93
C GLY A 910 -9.57 -4.75 24.43
N SER A 911 -10.81 -5.08 24.77
CA SER A 911 -11.31 -4.92 26.15
C SER A 911 -10.57 -5.74 27.22
N GLU A 912 -10.10 -6.95 26.89
CA GLU A 912 -9.41 -7.82 27.85
C GLU A 912 -7.94 -7.42 28.01
N GLU A 913 -7.26 -7.13 26.89
CA GLU A 913 -5.88 -6.62 26.87
C GLU A 913 -5.79 -5.24 27.53
N ARG A 914 -6.74 -4.35 27.24
CA ARG A 914 -6.87 -3.04 27.88
C ARG A 914 -6.97 -3.16 29.39
N LEU A 915 -7.82 -4.06 29.91
CA LEU A 915 -7.98 -4.21 31.35
C LEU A 915 -6.66 -4.67 32.00
N ARG A 916 -5.99 -5.66 31.41
CA ARG A 916 -4.67 -6.12 31.89
C ARG A 916 -3.63 -5.01 31.85
N PHE A 917 -3.62 -4.24 30.77
CA PHE A 917 -2.69 -3.12 30.59
C PHE A 917 -2.96 -1.99 31.59
N ILE A 918 -4.23 -1.61 31.80
CA ILE A 918 -4.61 -0.60 32.80
C ILE A 918 -4.28 -1.06 34.22
N VAL A 919 -4.51 -2.34 34.56
CA VAL A 919 -4.11 -2.90 35.86
C VAL A 919 -2.60 -2.78 36.05
N PHE A 920 -1.82 -3.11 35.03
CA PHE A 920 -0.37 -2.91 35.04
C PHE A 920 -0.01 -1.44 35.29
N LEU A 921 -0.62 -0.49 34.57
CA LEU A 921 -0.35 0.94 34.76
C LEU A 921 -0.72 1.41 36.16
N LEU A 922 -1.89 1.02 36.68
CA LEU A 922 -2.33 1.39 38.03
C LEU A 922 -1.45 0.80 39.12
N ARG A 923 -0.93 -0.41 38.91
CA ARG A 923 0.03 -1.03 39.83
C ARG A 923 1.32 -0.21 39.91
N GLN A 924 1.88 0.21 38.77
CA GLN A 924 3.05 1.10 38.76
C GLN A 924 2.69 2.47 39.37
N LEU A 925 1.51 3.01 39.05
CA LEU A 925 1.06 4.30 39.52
C LEU A 925 0.94 4.33 41.05
N ARG A 926 0.43 3.24 41.65
CA ARG A 926 0.39 3.04 43.10
C ARG A 926 1.79 3.11 43.70
N GLY A 927 2.77 2.45 43.08
CA GLY A 927 4.17 2.50 43.52
C GLY A 927 4.78 3.89 43.43
N HIS A 928 4.40 4.69 42.43
CA HIS A 928 4.93 6.04 42.20
C HIS A 928 4.10 7.15 42.85
N ALA A 929 2.94 6.83 43.45
CA ALA A 929 1.98 7.80 43.96
C ALA A 929 2.58 8.76 45.01
N HIS A 930 3.44 8.23 45.90
CA HIS A 930 4.12 9.02 46.91
C HIS A 930 5.18 9.96 46.35
N ARG A 931 5.85 9.53 45.28
CA ARG A 931 6.92 10.29 44.64
C ARG A 931 6.35 11.46 43.84
N LEU A 932 5.31 11.20 43.04
CA LEU A 932 4.76 12.20 42.12
C LEU A 932 3.74 13.14 42.81
N GLY A 933 3.08 12.69 43.88
CA GLY A 933 2.19 13.52 44.70
C GLY A 933 1.14 14.28 43.90
N ALA A 934 1.05 15.60 44.11
CA ALA A 934 0.05 16.46 43.46
C ALA A 934 0.15 16.50 41.92
N ARG A 935 1.31 16.16 41.35
CA ARG A 935 1.50 16.11 39.88
C ARG A 935 0.65 15.01 39.22
N LEU A 936 0.20 14.01 39.99
CA LEU A 936 -0.71 12.96 39.52
C LEU A 936 -2.19 13.35 39.53
N ALA A 937 -2.58 14.45 40.17
CA ALA A 937 -4.00 14.80 40.32
C ALA A 937 -4.78 14.92 38.99
N PRO A 938 -4.23 15.55 37.92
CA PRO A 938 -4.91 15.62 36.63
C PRO A 938 -5.11 14.23 35.99
N LEU A 939 -4.07 13.39 36.11
CA LEU A 939 -4.03 12.06 35.52
C LEU A 939 -4.96 11.10 36.27
N ALA A 940 -4.98 11.17 37.60
CA ALA A 940 -5.89 10.43 38.45
C ALA A 940 -7.37 10.81 38.23
N ALA A 941 -7.65 12.09 38.04
CA ALA A 941 -9.01 12.57 37.75
C ALA A 941 -9.57 12.01 36.42
N ARG A 942 -8.70 11.87 35.41
CA ARG A 942 -9.05 11.32 34.09
C ARG A 942 -9.14 9.79 34.07
N HIS A 943 -8.15 9.09 34.61
CA HIS A 943 -7.97 7.65 34.34
C HIS A 943 -8.17 6.74 35.57
N VAL A 944 -8.09 7.24 36.80
CA VAL A 944 -8.12 6.42 38.03
C VAL A 944 -9.54 6.37 38.60
N ARG A 945 -10.38 5.50 38.02
CA ARG A 945 -11.77 5.27 38.45
C ARG A 945 -12.04 3.78 38.67
N PRO A 946 -12.83 3.43 39.71
CA PRO A 946 -13.19 2.05 39.95
C PRO A 946 -14.09 1.53 38.81
N ILE A 947 -13.97 0.24 38.52
CA ILE A 947 -14.70 -0.45 37.47
C ILE A 947 -15.61 -1.53 38.06
N GLY A 948 -16.81 -1.66 37.51
CA GLY A 948 -17.73 -2.74 37.84
C GLY A 948 -17.56 -3.91 36.87
N VAL A 949 -17.46 -5.14 37.39
CA VAL A 949 -17.48 -6.35 36.57
C VAL A 949 -18.67 -7.23 36.92
N ALA A 950 -19.35 -7.75 35.89
CA ALA A 950 -20.50 -8.62 36.05
C ALA A 950 -20.12 -9.96 36.69
N ARG A 951 -21.00 -10.55 37.51
CA ARG A 951 -20.79 -11.88 38.12
C ARG A 951 -20.57 -12.99 37.08
N SER A 952 -21.13 -12.83 35.87
CA SER A 952 -20.99 -13.73 34.73
C SER A 952 -19.66 -13.61 33.97
N ALA A 953 -18.80 -12.65 34.31
CA ALA A 953 -17.49 -12.54 33.69
C ALA A 953 -16.57 -13.70 34.07
N ARG A 954 -15.69 -14.10 33.14
CA ARG A 954 -14.65 -15.11 33.37
C ARG A 954 -13.91 -14.81 34.67
N ALA A 955 -13.59 -15.84 35.45
CA ALA A 955 -12.95 -15.68 36.76
C ALA A 955 -11.66 -14.85 36.70
N ALA A 956 -10.88 -14.99 35.63
CA ALA A 956 -9.67 -14.18 35.39
C ALA A 956 -9.97 -12.68 35.27
N VAL A 957 -11.05 -12.30 34.59
CA VAL A 957 -11.46 -10.89 34.42
C VAL A 957 -11.96 -10.29 35.74
N ARG A 958 -12.66 -11.09 36.56
CA ARG A 958 -13.11 -10.66 37.89
C ARG A 958 -11.93 -10.37 38.82
N ARG A 959 -10.94 -11.27 38.88
CA ARG A 959 -9.71 -11.06 39.66
C ARG A 959 -8.97 -9.80 39.23
N LEU A 960 -8.79 -9.60 37.92
CA LEU A 960 -8.15 -8.39 37.38
C LEU A 960 -8.91 -7.10 37.75
N ALA A 961 -10.23 -7.14 37.85
CA ALA A 961 -11.01 -5.96 38.20
C ALA A 961 -11.06 -5.67 39.71
N GLU A 962 -11.04 -6.71 40.54
CA GLU A 962 -10.80 -6.59 41.98
C GLU A 962 -9.44 -5.92 42.22
N GLU A 963 -8.41 -6.42 41.55
CA GLU A 963 -7.06 -5.87 41.58
C GLU A 963 -7.00 -4.41 41.07
N HIS A 964 -7.67 -4.12 39.96
CA HIS A 964 -7.83 -2.74 39.45
C HIS A 964 -8.40 -1.82 40.54
N ASN A 965 -9.51 -2.22 41.16
CA ASN A 965 -10.21 -1.39 42.16
C ASN A 965 -9.38 -1.21 43.43
N GLU A 966 -8.62 -2.23 43.83
CA GLU A 966 -7.67 -2.12 44.94
C GLU A 966 -6.59 -1.08 44.65
N HIS A 967 -6.00 -1.11 43.45
CA HIS A 967 -5.01 -0.10 43.05
C HIS A 967 -5.61 1.31 42.96
N VAL A 968 -6.84 1.44 42.45
CA VAL A 968 -7.56 2.73 42.42
C VAL A 968 -7.77 3.30 43.83
N ALA A 969 -8.23 2.47 44.77
CA ALA A 969 -8.44 2.90 46.16
C ALA A 969 -7.12 3.37 46.79
N ALA A 970 -6.07 2.55 46.67
CA ALA A 970 -4.75 2.88 47.20
C ALA A 970 -4.19 4.19 46.64
N VAL A 971 -4.26 4.42 45.32
CA VAL A 971 -3.80 5.67 44.70
C VAL A 971 -4.60 6.88 45.22
N ARG A 972 -5.91 6.74 45.39
CA ARG A 972 -6.78 7.81 45.90
C ARG A 972 -6.51 8.16 47.35
N ASP A 973 -6.24 7.16 48.19
CA ASP A 973 -5.93 7.40 49.61
C ASP A 973 -4.60 8.13 49.77
N VAL A 974 -3.58 7.75 48.98
CA VAL A 974 -2.30 8.47 48.94
C VAL A 974 -2.49 9.93 48.49
N LEU A 975 -3.26 10.19 47.44
CA LEU A 975 -3.55 11.55 46.98
C LEU A 975 -4.40 12.36 47.97
N ALA A 976 -5.22 11.70 48.79
CA ALA A 976 -6.01 12.32 49.84
C ALA A 976 -5.23 12.53 51.15
N GLY A 977 -3.94 12.14 51.21
CA GLY A 977 -3.11 12.22 52.41
C GLY A 977 -3.55 11.26 53.53
N ARG A 978 -4.32 10.22 53.19
CA ARG A 978 -4.77 9.18 54.11
C ARG A 978 -3.83 7.99 54.00
N TRP A 979 -3.19 7.63 55.10
CA TRP A 979 -2.17 6.58 55.18
C TRP A 979 -2.70 5.37 55.95
#